data_AF-A0A922LFD7-F1
#
_entry.id   AF-A0A922LFD7-F1
#
_cell.length_a   1.000
_cell.length_b   1.000
_cell.length_c   1.000
_cell.angle_alpha   90.00
_cell.angle_beta   90.00
_cell.angle_gamma   90.00
#
_symmetry.space_group_name_H-M   'P 1'
#
loop_
_entity.id
_entity.type
_entity.pdbx_description
1 polymer ?
#
loop_
_entity_poly.entity_id
_entity_poly.type
_entity_poly.pdbx_seq_one_letter_code
_entity_poly.pdbx_strand_id
1 'polypeptide(L)'
;MDDVLKQLEDAATAQLLSVKSEDRKRAEEKILQFRSCSEPYEICTVILTRSNNDCLLYEAGRCLSHAVVREWNSVFASSFESIDGCKALQLLTFILEWSQSRGFECGPAARQRILSAAGALVKRASAAHAEKLAAAWRSTKVDENVIHTTSLGSRILTTPPDDPGPACWLLIKLIEHIEELIQPLTQSDLSGINNDQEPIFKRGLLGLFILSALLDEFSYSEDSAQLNMPLEAHVFLRARFQDYELVRLFKNLLCLANQLLVYWSSLDCSALSQGQSEVVFRVISCLDMITGWDFLPRELIRFHASQLRRSDQEARFRPSDKWSDTMGTDAFPRTLLLFIKLHTWVRGSDLLGARTLSCLVRFSLMSGPLIYPISSLTCINNNSSYHNGISSSNYNENQSLGSPSTMHYLILIENLNCWLGKEIPMEDPIQLSFESLTDQIPGIRNEISNRIADSRSIPSITLENLLPYELSILSEFILNLMLNSSRAWEPVERVLSLPKFSSQESLSSEICQSMFHIGLISLWVMDKFFAFLSSLLIQCIRIQTECSTDGDDNGQLAHEAVERLFNCWSDLLDLIPSSLSEQARSQKNHNLTTIGSTDEDNSPLPLTTGQVQNSDQLAQKMKKLLGLLRSSNSSRQSQLFQFFLASKMAQPVGLRRTCSHDNNEEIDLELDEDDMTSSEDSLFAVGSCGLSTPEESVTTLVRLINERVTQVIQLQSCESLKSIDLFEDIHWLLLISGHFLVSGPASLTSVLRMGSPWDTQFSIPHQILYLGSNDTVDVINSRRLILMSIAQCPDMNSSWPPDNLPYTHIPSLIILLCSLFRLLWLQVAYGVGSAQLVTDNFWLMTRLAVTYFCHNVVDRDTLMVSILNCCIPADRFIEICSSISLISLFIVVD
;
A
#
# COMPACT_ATOMS: atom_id res chain seq x y z
N MET A 1 -44.77 -8.06 36.77
CA MET A 1 -43.53 -8.48 36.09
C MET A 1 -43.86 -9.22 34.81
N ASP A 2 -44.66 -10.30 34.85
CA ASP A 2 -44.97 -11.09 33.65
C ASP A 2 -45.76 -10.29 32.58
N ASP A 3 -46.70 -9.43 32.99
CA ASP A 3 -47.41 -8.53 32.04
C ASP A 3 -46.48 -7.49 31.39
N VAL A 4 -45.47 -7.01 32.15
CA VAL A 4 -44.50 -6.03 31.64
C VAL A 4 -43.55 -6.70 30.65
N LEU A 5 -43.09 -7.92 30.96
CA LEU A 5 -42.25 -8.72 30.06
C LEU A 5 -42.96 -8.96 28.73
N LYS A 6 -44.21 -9.42 28.76
CA LYS A 6 -45.00 -9.67 27.54
C LYS A 6 -45.19 -8.40 26.70
N GLN A 7 -45.49 -7.27 27.34
CA GLN A 7 -45.61 -5.99 26.64
C GLN A 7 -44.31 -5.54 25.97
N LEU A 8 -43.16 -5.82 26.58
CA LEU A 8 -41.84 -5.51 26.02
C LEU A 8 -41.49 -6.48 24.87
N GLU A 9 -41.86 -7.76 24.96
CA GLU A 9 -41.68 -8.72 23.86
C GLU A 9 -42.51 -8.32 22.63
N ASP A 10 -43.77 -7.95 22.85
CA ASP A 10 -44.66 -7.48 21.79
C ASP A 10 -44.11 -6.18 21.15
N ALA A 11 -43.61 -5.25 21.98
CA ALA A 11 -43.01 -4.00 21.50
C ALA A 11 -41.72 -4.24 20.71
N ALA A 12 -40.78 -5.03 21.22
CA ALA A 12 -39.51 -5.31 20.53
C ALA A 12 -39.74 -5.96 19.17
N THR A 13 -40.71 -6.86 19.08
CA THR A 13 -41.09 -7.53 17.83
C THR A 13 -41.75 -6.56 16.85
N ALA A 14 -42.68 -5.73 17.34
CA ALA A 14 -43.39 -4.76 16.52
C ALA A 14 -42.48 -3.64 15.98
N GLN A 15 -41.41 -3.28 16.71
CA GLN A 15 -40.44 -2.29 16.26
C GLN A 15 -39.74 -2.70 14.94
N LEU A 16 -39.43 -3.99 14.78
CA LEU A 16 -38.78 -4.52 13.58
C LEU A 16 -39.77 -4.96 12.51
N LEU A 17 -40.86 -5.64 12.90
CA LEU A 17 -41.72 -6.36 11.95
C LEU A 17 -43.02 -5.63 11.59
N SER A 18 -43.39 -4.54 12.28
CA SER A 18 -44.63 -3.84 11.96
C SER A 18 -44.57 -3.13 10.61
N VAL A 19 -45.56 -3.39 9.76
CA VAL A 19 -45.76 -2.71 8.46
C VAL A 19 -46.32 -1.29 8.66
N LYS A 20 -47.06 -1.04 9.76
CA LYS A 20 -47.67 0.26 10.04
C LYS A 20 -46.72 1.17 10.80
N SER A 21 -46.46 2.37 10.26
CA SER A 21 -45.57 3.37 10.87
C SER A 21 -46.00 3.77 12.29
N GLU A 22 -47.30 3.92 12.56
CA GLU A 22 -47.80 4.30 13.89
C GLU A 22 -47.51 3.23 14.96
N ASP A 23 -47.71 1.96 14.63
CA ASP A 23 -47.44 0.86 15.55
C ASP A 23 -45.94 0.69 15.80
N ARG A 24 -45.10 0.95 14.79
CA ARG A 24 -43.64 0.97 14.93
C ARG A 24 -43.18 2.08 15.88
N LYS A 25 -43.71 3.31 15.73
CA LYS A 25 -43.41 4.43 16.62
C LYS A 25 -43.83 4.16 18.06
N ARG A 26 -45.05 3.63 18.27
CA ARG A 26 -45.53 3.29 19.62
C ARG A 26 -44.67 2.20 20.28
N ALA A 27 -44.23 1.22 19.50
CA ALA A 27 -43.32 0.18 19.96
C ALA A 27 -41.93 0.76 20.32
N GLU A 28 -41.37 1.61 19.47
CA GLU A 28 -40.09 2.28 19.70
C GLU A 28 -40.13 3.17 20.96
N GLU A 29 -41.19 3.96 21.15
CA GLU A 29 -41.38 4.78 22.35
C GLU A 29 -41.35 3.93 23.63
N LYS A 30 -42.01 2.76 23.63
CA LYS A 30 -41.98 1.84 24.78
C LYS A 30 -40.58 1.28 25.05
N ILE A 31 -39.84 0.91 24.01
CA ILE A 31 -38.46 0.40 24.15
C ILE A 31 -37.52 1.52 24.63
N LEU A 32 -37.69 2.75 24.14
CA LEU A 32 -36.93 3.92 24.62
C LEU A 32 -37.24 4.23 26.08
N GLN A 33 -38.52 4.16 26.49
CA GLN A 33 -38.91 4.29 27.89
C GLN A 33 -38.19 3.24 28.76
N PHE A 34 -38.21 1.96 28.34
CA PHE A 34 -37.48 0.90 29.02
C PHE A 34 -35.97 1.20 29.15
N ARG A 35 -35.31 1.66 28.08
CA ARG A 35 -33.88 2.02 28.10
C ARG A 35 -33.56 3.22 29.00
N SER A 36 -34.53 4.10 29.20
CA SER A 36 -34.40 5.27 30.09
C SER A 36 -34.70 4.99 31.57
N CYS A 37 -35.24 3.81 31.91
CA CYS A 37 -35.55 3.44 33.28
C CYS A 37 -34.32 3.52 34.20
N SER A 38 -34.51 4.04 35.41
CA SER A 38 -33.48 4.05 36.47
C SER A 38 -33.28 2.65 37.04
N GLU A 39 -32.03 2.26 37.28
CA GLU A 39 -31.64 0.97 37.84
C GLU A 39 -32.30 -0.26 37.15
N PRO A 40 -32.12 -0.43 35.82
CA PRO A 40 -32.82 -1.47 35.07
C PRO A 40 -32.29 -2.91 35.32
N TYR A 41 -31.33 -3.10 36.22
CA TYR A 41 -30.59 -4.35 36.39
C TYR A 41 -31.48 -5.54 36.74
N GLU A 42 -32.42 -5.39 37.68
CA GLU A 42 -33.35 -6.47 38.06
C GLU A 42 -34.30 -6.83 36.91
N ILE A 43 -34.79 -5.84 36.17
CA ILE A 43 -35.68 -6.09 35.02
C ILE A 43 -34.90 -6.81 33.92
N CYS A 44 -33.67 -6.38 33.64
CA CYS A 44 -32.80 -7.01 32.66
C CYS A 44 -32.41 -8.45 33.06
N THR A 45 -32.13 -8.73 34.34
CA THR A 45 -31.85 -10.12 34.78
C THR A 45 -33.08 -11.02 34.60
N VAL A 46 -34.28 -10.50 34.84
CA VAL A 46 -35.53 -11.22 34.57
C VAL A 46 -35.77 -11.44 33.07
N ILE A 47 -35.50 -10.45 32.23
CA ILE A 47 -35.58 -10.61 30.77
C ILE A 47 -34.61 -11.69 30.29
N LEU A 48 -33.33 -11.62 30.70
CA LEU A 48 -32.29 -12.56 30.30
C LEU A 48 -32.56 -14.00 30.76
N THR A 49 -33.23 -14.18 31.91
CA THR A 49 -33.56 -15.51 32.44
C THR A 49 -34.86 -16.09 31.89
N ARG A 50 -35.84 -15.27 31.48
CA ARG A 50 -37.19 -15.75 31.10
C ARG A 50 -37.54 -15.58 29.63
N SER A 51 -37.01 -14.58 28.94
CA SER A 51 -37.37 -14.30 27.55
C SER A 51 -36.58 -15.19 26.58
N ASN A 52 -37.24 -15.56 25.47
CA ASN A 52 -36.65 -16.22 24.30
C ASN A 52 -36.71 -15.33 23.05
N ASN A 53 -37.12 -14.06 23.21
CA ASN A 53 -37.27 -13.14 22.11
C ASN A 53 -35.93 -12.43 21.85
N ASP A 54 -35.26 -12.77 20.75
CA ASP A 54 -33.96 -12.21 20.37
C ASP A 54 -33.95 -10.67 20.29
N CYS A 55 -35.04 -10.05 19.83
CA CYS A 55 -35.13 -8.59 19.75
C CYS A 55 -35.14 -7.96 21.14
N LEU A 56 -35.88 -8.56 22.07
CA LEU A 56 -35.93 -8.08 23.46
C LEU A 56 -34.60 -8.35 24.18
N LEU A 57 -33.97 -9.50 23.95
CA LEU A 57 -32.65 -9.82 24.49
C LEU A 57 -31.58 -8.83 24.00
N TYR A 58 -31.63 -8.47 22.71
CA TYR A 58 -30.76 -7.44 22.13
C TYR A 58 -30.96 -6.07 22.79
N GLU A 59 -32.21 -5.63 22.96
CA GLU A 59 -32.53 -4.36 23.64
C GLU A 59 -32.20 -4.39 25.14
N ALA A 60 -32.30 -5.54 25.81
CA ALA A 60 -31.85 -5.70 27.19
C ALA A 60 -30.32 -5.55 27.30
N GLY A 61 -29.55 -6.14 26.37
CA GLY A 61 -28.10 -5.93 26.26
C GLY A 61 -27.74 -4.45 26.07
N ARG A 62 -28.45 -3.74 25.18
CA ARG A 62 -28.30 -2.28 24.97
C ARG A 62 -28.63 -1.47 26.21
N CYS A 63 -29.70 -1.84 26.90
CA CYS A 63 -30.12 -1.17 28.13
C CYS A 63 -29.05 -1.33 29.21
N LEU A 64 -28.53 -2.55 29.40
CA LEU A 64 -27.46 -2.83 30.35
C LEU A 64 -26.18 -2.03 30.03
N SER A 65 -25.70 -2.04 28.78
CA SER A 65 -24.46 -1.35 28.42
C SER A 65 -24.53 0.17 28.65
N HIS A 66 -25.69 0.79 28.39
CA HIS A 66 -25.88 2.21 28.66
C HIS A 66 -26.09 2.49 30.16
N ALA A 67 -26.83 1.64 30.87
CA ALA A 67 -27.13 1.83 32.29
C ALA A 67 -25.86 1.76 33.16
N VAL A 68 -24.97 0.80 32.90
CA VAL A 68 -23.72 0.64 33.68
C VAL A 68 -22.80 1.86 33.56
N VAL A 69 -22.83 2.56 32.42
CA VAL A 69 -22.09 3.82 32.22
C VAL A 69 -22.79 4.98 32.93
N ARG A 70 -24.10 5.14 32.70
CA ARG A 70 -24.92 6.24 33.24
C ARG A 70 -24.95 6.26 34.77
N GLU A 71 -25.07 5.09 35.39
CA GLU A 71 -25.33 4.94 36.84
C GLU A 71 -24.11 4.43 37.61
N TRP A 72 -22.92 4.52 37.01
CA TRP A 72 -21.68 4.05 37.64
C TRP A 72 -21.47 4.61 39.06
N ASN A 73 -21.60 5.93 39.20
CA ASN A 73 -21.35 6.64 40.45
C ASN A 73 -22.42 6.38 41.52
N SER A 74 -23.68 6.17 41.11
CA SER A 74 -24.79 5.94 42.05
C SER A 74 -24.86 4.49 42.52
N VAL A 75 -24.62 3.52 41.63
CA VAL A 75 -24.87 2.09 41.91
C VAL A 75 -23.59 1.33 42.26
N PHE A 76 -22.51 1.54 41.51
CA PHE A 76 -21.35 0.65 41.56
C PHE A 76 -20.18 1.21 42.37
N ALA A 77 -19.91 2.52 42.28
CA ALA A 77 -18.70 3.16 42.81
C ALA A 77 -18.49 2.94 44.32
N SER A 78 -19.56 2.93 45.12
CA SER A 78 -19.48 2.75 46.58
C SER A 78 -19.05 1.34 47.00
N SER A 79 -19.35 0.33 46.19
CA SER A 79 -19.03 -1.08 46.46
C SER A 79 -17.75 -1.56 45.78
N PHE A 80 -17.16 -0.74 44.90
CA PHE A 80 -16.09 -1.19 43.99
C PHE A 80 -14.72 -1.36 44.68
N GLU A 81 -14.49 -0.70 45.82
CA GLU A 81 -13.21 -0.75 46.54
C GLU A 81 -13.01 -2.04 47.36
N SER A 82 -14.10 -2.72 47.71
CA SER A 82 -14.10 -4.02 48.38
C SER A 82 -14.45 -5.11 47.37
N ILE A 83 -13.68 -6.20 47.33
CA ILE A 83 -14.01 -7.38 46.49
C ILE A 83 -15.29 -8.03 47.02
N ASP A 84 -15.43 -8.10 48.34
CA ASP A 84 -16.61 -8.67 49.00
C ASP A 84 -17.80 -7.72 48.85
N GLY A 85 -18.87 -8.20 48.20
CA GLY A 85 -20.11 -7.45 47.99
C GLY A 85 -20.10 -6.47 46.81
N CYS A 86 -19.10 -6.51 45.94
CA CYS A 86 -19.02 -5.65 44.76
C CYS A 86 -20.17 -5.94 43.78
N LYS A 87 -21.07 -4.97 43.60
CA LYS A 87 -22.22 -5.08 42.69
C LYS A 87 -21.80 -5.25 41.22
N ALA A 88 -20.69 -4.62 40.82
CA ALA A 88 -20.18 -4.75 39.46
C ALA A 88 -19.68 -6.17 39.18
N LEU A 89 -19.01 -6.80 40.17
CA LEU A 89 -18.60 -8.19 40.05
C LEU A 89 -19.80 -9.13 39.98
N GLN A 90 -20.83 -8.91 40.79
CA GLN A 90 -22.06 -9.72 40.77
C GLN A 90 -22.76 -9.65 39.40
N LEU A 91 -22.89 -8.46 38.82
CA LEU A 91 -23.48 -8.29 37.49
C LEU A 91 -22.62 -8.95 36.41
N LEU A 92 -21.29 -8.79 36.48
CA LEU A 92 -20.37 -9.44 35.54
C LEU A 92 -20.50 -10.96 35.62
N THR A 93 -20.45 -11.54 36.82
CA THR A 93 -20.60 -12.98 37.04
C THR A 93 -21.95 -13.48 36.50
N PHE A 94 -23.04 -12.75 36.75
CA PHE A 94 -24.35 -13.10 36.21
C PHE A 94 -24.37 -13.14 34.66
N ILE A 95 -23.80 -12.12 33.99
CA ILE A 95 -23.75 -12.10 32.52
C ILE A 95 -22.91 -13.26 31.99
N LEU A 96 -21.79 -13.58 32.64
CA LEU A 96 -20.91 -14.67 32.25
C LEU A 96 -21.58 -16.05 32.45
N GLU A 97 -22.23 -16.28 33.60
CA GLU A 97 -23.00 -17.51 33.87
C GLU A 97 -24.18 -17.67 32.91
N TRP A 98 -24.88 -16.58 32.60
CA TRP A 98 -25.91 -16.56 31.57
C TRP A 98 -25.34 -16.96 30.20
N SER A 99 -24.18 -16.42 29.83
CA SER A 99 -23.56 -16.71 28.53
C SER A 99 -23.14 -18.17 28.37
N GLN A 100 -22.71 -18.81 29.46
CA GLN A 100 -22.37 -20.23 29.49
C GLN A 100 -23.59 -21.16 29.41
N SER A 101 -24.70 -20.76 30.02
CA SER A 101 -25.92 -21.57 30.08
C SER A 101 -26.83 -21.39 28.87
N ARG A 102 -27.12 -20.13 28.50
CA ARG A 102 -28.12 -19.76 27.49
C ARG A 102 -27.57 -19.00 26.29
N GLY A 103 -26.29 -18.60 26.31
CA GLY A 103 -25.70 -17.78 25.25
C GLY A 103 -25.77 -18.41 23.84
N PHE A 104 -25.77 -19.73 23.74
CA PHE A 104 -25.90 -20.45 22.46
C PHE A 104 -27.35 -20.64 22.00
N GLU A 105 -28.34 -20.39 22.85
CA GLU A 105 -29.77 -20.52 22.52
C GLU A 105 -30.32 -19.28 21.80
N CYS A 106 -29.65 -18.13 21.95
CA CYS A 106 -30.07 -16.85 21.37
C CYS A 106 -29.34 -16.51 20.06
N GLY A 107 -29.94 -15.62 19.27
CA GLY A 107 -29.36 -15.14 18.02
C GLY A 107 -28.00 -14.45 18.21
N PRO A 108 -27.08 -14.53 17.22
CA PRO A 108 -25.72 -13.98 17.35
C PRO A 108 -25.67 -12.49 17.71
N ALA A 109 -26.59 -11.68 17.15
CA ALA A 109 -26.67 -10.24 17.44
C ALA A 109 -27.07 -9.97 18.89
N ALA A 110 -28.06 -10.70 19.42
CA ALA A 110 -28.49 -10.59 20.82
C ALA A 110 -27.37 -11.01 21.77
N ARG A 111 -26.72 -12.17 21.50
CA ARG A 111 -25.55 -12.64 22.25
C ARG A 111 -24.45 -11.58 22.31
N GLN A 112 -24.00 -11.09 21.16
CA GLN A 112 -22.91 -10.11 21.09
C GLN A 112 -23.28 -8.85 21.87
N ARG A 113 -24.54 -8.40 21.80
CA ARG A 113 -24.95 -7.17 22.49
C ARG A 113 -25.03 -7.32 24.00
N ILE A 114 -25.40 -8.49 24.51
CA ILE A 114 -25.37 -8.80 25.94
C ILE A 114 -23.93 -8.90 26.44
N LEU A 115 -23.04 -9.54 25.67
CA LEU A 115 -21.60 -9.60 26.00
C LEU A 115 -20.93 -8.22 25.96
N SER A 116 -21.35 -7.34 25.03
CA SER A 116 -20.94 -5.93 24.99
C SER A 116 -21.31 -5.19 26.28
N ALA A 117 -22.39 -5.57 26.99
CA ALA A 117 -22.69 -5.01 28.31
C ALA A 117 -21.64 -5.38 29.37
N ALA A 118 -21.06 -6.59 29.32
CA ALA A 118 -19.94 -6.97 30.17
C ALA A 118 -18.68 -6.16 29.82
N GLY A 119 -18.40 -5.98 28.53
CA GLY A 119 -17.30 -5.12 28.05
C GLY A 119 -17.47 -3.66 28.51
N ALA A 120 -18.66 -3.08 28.36
CA ALA A 120 -18.98 -1.72 28.80
C ALA A 120 -18.83 -1.54 30.32
N LEU A 121 -19.27 -2.52 31.12
CA LEU A 121 -19.10 -2.52 32.57
C LEU A 121 -17.62 -2.49 32.97
N VAL A 122 -16.81 -3.33 32.33
CA VAL A 122 -15.36 -3.42 32.58
C VAL A 122 -14.61 -2.18 32.06
N LYS A 123 -14.99 -1.65 30.88
CA LYS A 123 -14.46 -0.40 30.33
C LYS A 123 -14.74 0.76 31.28
N ARG A 124 -15.96 0.87 31.81
CA ARG A 124 -16.32 1.92 32.78
C ARG A 124 -15.58 1.78 34.12
N ALA A 125 -15.40 0.56 34.61
CA ALA A 125 -14.59 0.28 35.80
C ALA A 125 -13.14 0.72 35.59
N SER A 126 -12.58 0.40 34.42
CA SER A 126 -11.22 0.77 34.04
C SER A 126 -11.08 2.29 33.86
N ALA A 127 -12.10 2.95 33.30
CA ALA A 127 -12.18 4.41 33.22
C ALA A 127 -12.18 5.07 34.60
N ALA A 128 -12.95 4.57 35.56
CA ALA A 128 -12.96 5.08 36.94
C ALA A 128 -11.58 4.93 37.62
N HIS A 129 -10.88 3.83 37.33
CA HIS A 129 -9.52 3.62 37.81
C HIS A 129 -8.54 4.63 37.17
N ALA A 130 -8.62 4.82 35.84
CA ALA A 130 -7.81 5.79 35.11
C ALA A 130 -8.06 7.24 35.54
N GLU A 131 -9.30 7.61 35.92
CA GLU A 131 -9.62 8.92 36.50
C GLU A 131 -8.83 9.19 37.79
N LYS A 132 -8.73 8.20 38.69
CA LYS A 132 -7.95 8.31 39.92
C LYS A 132 -6.45 8.50 39.61
N LEU A 133 -5.93 7.75 38.65
CA LEU A 133 -4.52 7.83 38.23
C LEU A 133 -4.20 9.17 37.55
N ALA A 134 -5.05 9.63 36.64
CA ALA A 134 -4.90 10.92 36.00
C ALA A 134 -5.03 12.08 37.01
N ALA A 135 -5.91 11.97 38.01
CA ALA A 135 -6.01 12.95 39.10
C ALA A 135 -4.74 12.99 39.97
N ALA A 136 -4.15 11.82 40.29
CA ALA A 136 -2.87 11.74 40.98
C ALA A 136 -1.74 12.36 40.14
N TRP A 137 -1.69 12.07 38.84
CA TRP A 137 -0.72 12.65 37.93
C TRP A 137 -0.82 14.18 37.84
N ARG A 138 -2.05 14.74 37.82
CA ARG A 138 -2.24 16.20 37.84
C ARG A 138 -1.79 16.84 39.16
N SER A 139 -1.85 16.12 40.28
CA SER A 139 -1.51 16.66 41.60
C SER A 139 -0.02 16.49 41.97
N THR A 140 0.74 15.66 41.26
CA THR A 140 2.20 15.55 41.44
C THR A 140 2.91 16.88 41.11
N LYS A 141 3.58 17.47 42.10
CA LYS A 141 4.41 18.67 41.91
C LYS A 141 5.65 18.32 41.09
N VAL A 142 6.00 19.16 40.12
CA VAL A 142 7.28 19.08 39.40
C VAL A 142 8.39 19.41 40.41
N ASP A 143 9.41 18.55 40.52
CA ASP A 143 10.57 18.81 41.40
C ASP A 143 11.23 20.15 41.05
N GLU A 144 11.41 21.00 42.06
CA GLU A 144 11.92 22.39 42.00
C GLU A 144 13.41 22.54 41.59
N ASN A 145 13.99 21.59 40.84
CA ASN A 145 15.40 21.68 40.41
C ASN A 145 15.59 22.07 38.94
N VAL A 146 14.53 22.43 38.20
CA VAL A 146 14.65 22.91 36.81
C VAL A 146 14.02 24.30 36.65
N ILE A 147 14.88 25.30 36.85
CA ILE A 147 14.84 26.68 36.35
C ILE A 147 13.62 27.54 36.78
N HIS A 148 13.93 28.56 37.57
CA HIS A 148 13.07 29.69 37.90
C HIS A 148 12.47 30.34 36.64
N THR A 149 11.22 30.03 36.33
CA THR A 149 10.26 31.01 35.81
C THR A 149 8.90 30.74 36.44
N THR A 150 8.37 31.76 37.10
CA THR A 150 7.07 31.78 37.75
C THR A 150 5.96 31.69 36.69
N SER A 151 5.42 30.49 36.51
CA SER A 151 4.02 30.31 36.07
C SER A 151 3.44 29.08 36.74
N LEU A 152 2.39 29.25 37.56
CA LEU A 152 1.46 28.18 37.94
C LEU A 152 0.74 27.72 36.65
N GLY A 153 1.40 26.87 35.85
CA GLY A 153 0.80 26.21 34.71
C GLY A 153 0.45 24.77 35.09
N SER A 154 -0.82 24.38 34.95
CA SER A 154 -1.25 22.98 35.03
C SER A 154 -0.44 22.11 34.08
N ARG A 155 0.04 20.94 34.52
CA ARG A 155 0.75 19.96 33.69
C ARG A 155 -0.13 19.58 32.48
N ILE A 156 0.33 19.88 31.26
CA ILE A 156 -0.41 19.54 30.02
C ILE A 156 0.09 18.18 29.52
N LEU A 157 -0.82 17.25 29.29
CA LEU A 157 -0.49 15.94 28.74
C LEU A 157 -0.24 16.07 27.23
N THR A 158 1.04 16.15 26.84
CA THR A 158 1.46 16.33 25.44
C THR A 158 1.70 15.00 24.72
N THR A 159 2.03 13.95 25.48
CA THR A 159 2.32 12.59 25.01
C THR A 159 1.58 11.59 25.91
N PRO A 160 1.28 10.36 25.42
CA PRO A 160 0.81 9.29 26.30
C PRO A 160 1.77 9.06 27.48
N PRO A 161 1.27 8.67 28.67
CA PRO A 161 2.12 8.36 29.82
C PRO A 161 2.91 7.07 29.59
N ASP A 162 4.21 7.08 29.89
CA ASP A 162 5.07 5.89 29.76
C ASP A 162 4.68 4.76 30.75
N ASP A 163 4.16 5.13 31.92
CA ASP A 163 3.55 4.22 32.88
C ASP A 163 2.14 4.71 33.22
N PRO A 164 1.09 4.13 32.62
CA PRO A 164 -0.29 4.49 32.89
C PRO A 164 -0.82 3.91 34.22
N GLY A 165 0.01 3.22 35.01
CA GLY A 165 -0.35 2.64 36.30
C GLY A 165 -0.85 1.19 36.21
N PRO A 166 -1.31 0.60 37.32
CA PRO A 166 -1.77 -0.80 37.36
C PRO A 166 -3.10 -1.02 36.63
N ALA A 167 -3.36 -2.28 36.25
CA ALA A 167 -4.61 -2.68 35.63
C ALA A 167 -5.80 -2.59 36.59
N CYS A 168 -6.98 -2.29 36.05
CA CYS A 168 -8.23 -2.50 36.75
C CYS A 168 -8.42 -3.99 37.06
N TRP A 169 -8.61 -4.35 38.33
CA TRP A 169 -8.75 -5.74 38.75
C TRP A 169 -9.95 -6.46 38.10
N LEU A 170 -11.03 -5.73 37.80
CA LEU A 170 -12.22 -6.29 37.14
C LEU A 170 -11.94 -6.65 35.67
N LEU A 171 -11.10 -5.86 35.00
CA LEU A 171 -10.62 -6.16 33.65
C LEU A 171 -9.73 -7.40 33.64
N ILE A 172 -8.80 -7.51 34.60
CA ILE A 172 -7.95 -8.69 34.73
C ILE A 172 -8.78 -9.95 34.99
N LYS A 173 -9.78 -9.89 35.88
CA LYS A 173 -10.72 -10.99 36.12
C LYS A 173 -11.43 -11.46 34.84
N LEU A 174 -11.88 -10.52 34.00
CA LEU A 174 -12.52 -10.87 32.73
C LEU A 174 -11.51 -11.52 31.76
N ILE A 175 -10.29 -10.99 31.67
CA ILE A 175 -9.23 -11.56 30.82
C ILE A 175 -8.86 -12.98 31.28
N GLU A 176 -8.69 -13.20 32.59
CA GLU A 176 -8.43 -14.53 33.16
C GLU A 176 -9.56 -15.50 32.81
N HIS A 177 -10.83 -15.06 32.90
CA HIS A 177 -11.96 -15.89 32.50
C HIS A 177 -11.94 -16.24 31.00
N ILE A 178 -11.59 -15.28 30.13
CA ILE A 178 -11.43 -15.53 28.68
C ILE A 178 -10.34 -16.57 28.45
N GLU A 179 -9.20 -16.46 29.13
CA GLU A 179 -8.09 -17.41 29.04
C GLU A 179 -8.50 -18.81 29.50
N GLU A 180 -9.22 -18.93 30.62
CA GLU A 180 -9.74 -20.21 31.13
C GLU A 180 -10.75 -20.89 30.17
N LEU A 181 -11.49 -20.10 29.39
CA LEU A 181 -12.42 -20.60 28.38
C LEU A 181 -11.70 -21.04 27.11
N ILE A 182 -10.62 -20.36 26.72
CA ILE A 182 -9.83 -20.66 25.51
C ILE A 182 -8.80 -21.77 25.74
N GLN A 183 -8.26 -21.92 26.95
CA GLN A 183 -7.23 -22.90 27.31
C GLN A 183 -7.48 -24.34 26.81
N PRO A 184 -8.71 -24.89 26.81
CA PRO A 184 -8.96 -26.22 26.26
C PRO A 184 -8.56 -26.33 24.78
N LEU A 185 -8.79 -25.29 23.97
CA LEU A 185 -8.41 -25.27 22.55
C LEU A 185 -6.89 -25.30 22.34
N THR A 186 -6.11 -24.89 23.35
CA THR A 186 -4.65 -24.83 23.27
C THR A 186 -3.95 -26.07 23.77
N GLN A 187 -4.63 -26.93 24.55
CA GLN A 187 -3.99 -28.06 25.24
C GLN A 187 -4.50 -29.43 24.78
N SER A 188 -5.70 -29.51 24.18
CA SER A 188 -6.25 -30.79 23.72
C SER A 188 -5.75 -31.15 22.31
N ASP A 189 -5.52 -32.44 22.06
CA ASP A 189 -5.28 -32.94 20.70
C ASP A 189 -6.58 -32.84 19.87
N LEU A 190 -6.66 -31.80 19.03
CA LEU A 190 -7.81 -31.48 18.17
C LEU A 190 -7.72 -32.11 16.76
N SER A 191 -6.86 -33.12 16.57
CA SER A 191 -6.58 -33.73 15.27
C SER A 191 -7.67 -34.71 14.78
N GLY A 192 -8.56 -35.18 15.66
CA GLY A 192 -9.63 -36.13 15.32
C GLY A 192 -10.99 -35.46 15.05
N ILE A 193 -11.69 -35.92 14.00
CA ILE A 193 -13.05 -35.47 13.63
C ILE A 193 -14.10 -36.30 14.41
N ASN A 194 -14.12 -36.20 15.74
CA ASN A 194 -15.11 -36.91 16.56
C ASN A 194 -16.07 -35.94 17.26
N ASN A 195 -17.36 -36.29 17.30
CA ASN A 195 -18.44 -35.50 17.94
C ASN A 195 -18.20 -35.24 19.45
N ASP A 196 -17.31 -35.99 20.09
CA ASP A 196 -16.96 -35.82 21.52
C ASP A 196 -16.25 -34.49 21.83
N GLN A 197 -15.81 -33.73 20.80
CA GLN A 197 -15.11 -32.44 20.96
C GLN A 197 -16.04 -31.22 20.92
N GLU A 198 -17.34 -31.38 20.62
CA GLU A 198 -18.33 -30.30 20.60
C GLU A 198 -18.34 -29.42 21.88
N PRO A 199 -18.25 -29.95 23.13
CA PRO A 199 -18.22 -29.11 24.32
C PRO A 199 -16.95 -28.27 24.44
N ILE A 200 -15.81 -28.76 23.91
CA ILE A 200 -14.53 -28.03 23.91
C ILE A 200 -14.65 -26.83 22.97
N PHE A 201 -15.18 -27.04 21.76
CA PHE A 201 -15.43 -25.96 20.81
C PHE A 201 -16.43 -24.94 21.33
N LYS A 202 -17.55 -25.36 21.94
CA LYS A 202 -18.52 -24.44 22.55
C LYS A 202 -17.87 -23.59 23.65
N ARG A 203 -17.07 -24.19 24.53
CA ARG A 203 -16.38 -23.46 25.59
C ARG A 203 -15.38 -22.44 25.03
N GLY A 204 -14.57 -22.84 24.06
CA GLY A 204 -13.61 -21.94 23.40
C GLY A 204 -14.26 -20.82 22.59
N LEU A 205 -15.33 -21.13 21.85
CA LEU A 205 -16.13 -20.15 21.11
C LEU A 205 -16.72 -19.10 22.03
N LEU A 206 -17.20 -19.49 23.21
CA LEU A 206 -17.70 -18.54 24.20
C LEU A 206 -16.60 -17.57 24.64
N GLY A 207 -15.39 -18.06 24.91
CA GLY A 207 -14.23 -17.22 25.21
C GLY A 207 -13.92 -16.22 24.09
N LEU A 208 -13.99 -16.67 22.83
CA LEU A 208 -13.76 -15.81 21.65
C LEU A 208 -14.89 -14.78 21.44
N PHE A 209 -16.15 -15.11 21.75
CA PHE A 209 -17.25 -14.13 21.70
C PHE A 209 -17.07 -13.03 22.75
N ILE A 210 -16.70 -13.41 23.98
CA ILE A 210 -16.42 -12.45 25.06
C ILE A 210 -15.22 -11.57 24.67
N LEU A 211 -14.17 -12.17 24.10
CA LEU A 211 -12.98 -11.44 23.61
C LEU A 211 -13.34 -10.44 22.51
N SER A 212 -14.10 -10.86 21.50
CA SER A 212 -14.56 -9.96 20.44
C SER A 212 -15.37 -8.79 21.00
N ALA A 213 -16.31 -9.06 21.92
CA ALA A 213 -17.08 -8.00 22.56
C ALA A 213 -16.21 -7.05 23.39
N LEU A 214 -15.18 -7.55 24.07
CA LEU A 214 -14.22 -6.72 24.82
C LEU A 214 -13.40 -5.83 23.87
N LEU A 215 -12.89 -6.40 22.77
CA LEU A 215 -12.10 -5.66 21.79
C LEU A 215 -12.94 -4.58 21.09
N ASP A 216 -14.19 -4.90 20.71
CA ASP A 216 -15.14 -3.94 20.15
C ASP A 216 -15.38 -2.78 21.12
N GLU A 217 -15.67 -3.08 22.39
CA GLU A 217 -15.94 -2.03 23.38
C GLU A 217 -14.74 -1.10 23.60
N PHE A 218 -13.51 -1.63 23.60
CA PHE A 218 -12.31 -0.78 23.79
C PHE A 218 -11.84 -0.08 22.49
N SER A 219 -12.25 -0.53 21.30
CA SER A 219 -11.89 0.10 20.02
C SER A 219 -12.77 1.31 19.67
N TYR A 220 -14.07 1.28 20.02
CA TYR A 220 -15.00 2.36 19.72
C TYR A 220 -14.68 3.65 20.52
N SER A 221 -14.25 4.70 19.79
CA SER A 221 -13.83 5.99 20.34
C SER A 221 -14.96 7.02 20.46
N GLU A 222 -16.06 6.88 19.71
CA GLU A 222 -17.19 7.82 19.71
C GLU A 222 -17.93 7.86 21.05
N ASP A 223 -17.94 6.76 21.80
CA ASP A 223 -18.54 6.67 23.14
C ASP A 223 -17.69 7.34 24.24
N SER A 224 -16.53 7.91 23.92
CA SER A 224 -15.72 8.67 24.90
C SER A 224 -16.51 9.82 25.53
N ALA A 225 -17.35 10.50 24.75
CA ALA A 225 -18.25 11.55 25.25
C ALA A 225 -19.29 11.01 26.26
N GLN A 226 -19.70 9.75 26.15
CA GLN A 226 -20.70 9.15 27.05
C GLN A 226 -20.13 8.82 28.44
N LEU A 227 -18.81 8.62 28.55
CA LEU A 227 -18.16 8.31 29.82
C LEU A 227 -18.03 9.53 30.75
N ASN A 228 -18.24 10.75 30.25
CA ASN A 228 -18.13 12.01 31.02
C ASN A 228 -16.82 12.15 31.82
N MET A 229 -15.72 11.62 31.28
CA MET A 229 -14.41 11.62 31.92
C MET A 229 -13.47 12.62 31.26
N PRO A 230 -12.46 13.17 31.98
CA PRO A 230 -11.54 14.14 31.41
C PRO A 230 -10.59 13.48 30.39
N LEU A 231 -10.09 14.28 29.43
CA LEU A 231 -9.25 13.79 28.33
C LEU A 231 -8.04 12.99 28.81
N GLU A 232 -7.37 13.43 29.87
CA GLU A 232 -6.19 12.74 30.40
C GLU A 232 -6.57 11.35 30.91
N ALA A 233 -7.74 11.18 31.55
CA ALA A 233 -8.19 9.87 31.98
C ALA A 233 -8.47 8.94 30.79
N HIS A 234 -8.97 9.47 29.66
CA HIS A 234 -9.14 8.68 28.43
C HIS A 234 -7.79 8.21 27.88
N VAL A 235 -6.78 9.08 27.87
CA VAL A 235 -5.45 8.74 27.41
C VAL A 235 -4.81 7.68 28.32
N PHE A 236 -4.91 7.82 29.64
CA PHE A 236 -4.44 6.81 30.60
C PHE A 236 -5.12 5.45 30.40
N LEU A 237 -6.44 5.43 30.21
CA LEU A 237 -7.19 4.21 29.94
C LEU A 237 -6.71 3.50 28.66
N ARG A 238 -6.61 4.24 27.55
CA ARG A 238 -6.19 3.69 26.25
C ARG A 238 -4.72 3.25 26.29
N ALA A 239 -3.83 4.06 26.85
CA ALA A 239 -2.41 3.72 27.00
C ALA A 239 -2.22 2.44 27.82
N ARG A 240 -2.94 2.30 28.94
CA ARG A 240 -2.90 1.07 29.75
C ARG A 240 -3.32 -0.15 28.93
N PHE A 241 -4.53 -0.09 28.36
CA PHE A 241 -5.09 -1.23 27.64
C PHE A 241 -4.21 -1.64 26.45
N GLN A 242 -3.77 -0.69 25.63
CA GLN A 242 -3.03 -0.99 24.40
C GLN A 242 -1.61 -1.52 24.66
N ASP A 243 -0.94 -1.09 25.73
CA ASP A 243 0.47 -1.44 26.00
C ASP A 243 0.64 -2.68 26.88
N TYR A 244 -0.42 -3.14 27.55
CA TYR A 244 -0.36 -4.28 28.47
C TYR A 244 -1.41 -5.34 28.16
N GLU A 245 -2.70 -5.02 28.37
CA GLU A 245 -3.76 -6.03 28.26
C GLU A 245 -3.98 -6.49 26.82
N LEU A 246 -3.93 -5.58 25.85
CA LEU A 246 -4.02 -5.90 24.42
C LEU A 246 -2.84 -6.75 23.95
N VAL A 247 -1.62 -6.48 24.44
CA VAL A 247 -0.42 -7.30 24.15
C VAL A 247 -0.59 -8.73 24.68
N ARG A 248 -1.09 -8.87 25.91
CA ARG A 248 -1.38 -10.19 26.53
C ARG A 248 -2.41 -10.96 25.69
N LEU A 249 -3.51 -10.32 25.33
CA LEU A 249 -4.56 -10.92 24.51
C LEU A 249 -4.04 -11.32 23.11
N PHE A 250 -3.24 -10.46 22.48
CA PHE A 250 -2.64 -10.74 21.19
C PHE A 250 -1.70 -11.94 21.25
N LYS A 251 -0.82 -12.01 22.25
CA LYS A 251 0.09 -13.15 22.44
C LYS A 251 -0.65 -14.48 22.59
N ASN A 252 -1.74 -14.49 23.35
CA ASN A 252 -2.57 -15.69 23.50
C ASN A 252 -3.27 -16.08 22.19
N LEU A 253 -3.76 -15.10 21.42
CA LEU A 253 -4.35 -15.34 20.10
C LEU A 253 -3.33 -15.89 19.10
N LEU A 254 -2.10 -15.37 19.08
CA LEU A 254 -1.02 -15.90 18.24
C LEU A 254 -0.70 -17.35 18.62
N CYS A 255 -0.65 -17.67 19.91
CA CYS A 255 -0.43 -19.03 20.39
C CYS A 255 -1.54 -19.98 19.92
N LEU A 256 -2.80 -19.57 20.09
CA LEU A 256 -3.97 -20.30 19.62
C LEU A 256 -3.92 -20.50 18.10
N ALA A 257 -3.70 -19.44 17.32
CA ALA A 257 -3.63 -19.52 15.85
C ALA A 257 -2.52 -20.48 15.38
N ASN A 258 -1.35 -20.46 16.02
CA ASN A 258 -0.27 -21.38 15.72
C ASN A 258 -0.66 -22.84 16.00
N GLN A 259 -1.36 -23.11 17.10
CA GLN A 259 -1.82 -24.45 17.43
C GLN A 259 -2.91 -24.94 16.48
N LEU A 260 -3.87 -24.08 16.13
CA LEU A 260 -4.90 -24.42 15.14
C LEU A 260 -4.26 -24.80 13.79
N LEU A 261 -3.24 -24.06 13.36
CA LEU A 261 -2.48 -24.42 12.16
C LEU A 261 -1.79 -25.78 12.31
N VAL A 262 -1.13 -26.06 13.44
CA VAL A 262 -0.48 -27.36 13.66
C VAL A 262 -1.48 -28.52 13.58
N TYR A 263 -2.70 -28.35 14.08
CA TYR A 263 -3.72 -29.41 14.08
C TYR A 263 -4.45 -29.56 12.74
N TRP A 264 -4.74 -28.45 12.05
CA TRP A 264 -5.67 -28.44 10.92
C TRP A 264 -5.04 -28.08 9.58
N SER A 265 -3.75 -27.75 9.50
CA SER A 265 -3.11 -27.39 8.22
C SER A 265 -3.10 -28.52 7.19
N SER A 266 -3.28 -29.78 7.61
CA SER A 266 -3.38 -30.94 6.72
C SER A 266 -4.76 -31.09 6.07
N LEU A 267 -5.77 -30.39 6.58
CA LEU A 267 -7.14 -30.40 6.07
C LEU A 267 -7.40 -29.13 5.25
N ASP A 268 -8.13 -29.30 4.16
CA ASP A 268 -8.68 -28.17 3.42
C ASP A 268 -9.67 -27.39 4.30
N CYS A 269 -9.65 -26.06 4.23
CA CYS A 269 -10.51 -25.21 5.04
C CYS A 269 -12.02 -25.52 4.84
N SER A 270 -12.40 -25.97 3.64
CA SER A 270 -13.78 -26.39 3.31
C SER A 270 -14.22 -27.70 3.98
N ALA A 271 -13.27 -28.53 4.42
CA ALA A 271 -13.53 -29.81 5.08
C ALA A 271 -13.75 -29.67 6.60
N LEU A 272 -13.60 -28.46 7.15
CA LEU A 272 -13.80 -28.19 8.58
C LEU A 272 -15.28 -28.33 8.96
N SER A 273 -15.52 -28.88 10.16
CA SER A 273 -16.86 -28.86 10.76
C SER A 273 -17.31 -27.41 11.04
N GLN A 274 -18.63 -27.21 11.17
CA GLN A 274 -19.20 -25.88 11.45
C GLN A 274 -18.59 -25.22 12.71
N GLY A 275 -18.36 -25.99 13.77
CA GLY A 275 -17.75 -25.48 15.00
C GLY A 275 -16.28 -25.06 14.81
N GLN A 276 -15.50 -25.85 14.07
CA GLN A 276 -14.11 -25.52 13.76
C GLN A 276 -14.01 -24.28 12.87
N SER A 277 -14.85 -24.19 11.84
CA SER A 277 -14.90 -23.03 10.94
C SER A 277 -15.23 -21.73 11.71
N GLU A 278 -16.21 -21.77 12.62
CA GLU A 278 -16.53 -20.61 13.46
C GLU A 278 -15.35 -20.21 14.38
N VAL A 279 -14.63 -21.18 14.95
CA VAL A 279 -13.43 -20.89 15.77
C VAL A 279 -12.38 -20.17 14.92
N VAL A 280 -12.07 -20.68 13.72
CA VAL A 280 -11.11 -20.07 12.80
C VAL A 280 -11.54 -18.65 12.44
N PHE A 281 -12.81 -18.48 12.04
CA PHE A 281 -13.37 -17.17 11.71
C PHE A 281 -13.21 -16.17 12.85
N ARG A 282 -13.49 -16.58 14.09
CA ARG A 282 -13.40 -15.69 15.27
C ARG A 282 -11.97 -15.37 15.65
N VAL A 283 -11.05 -16.33 15.58
CA VAL A 283 -9.62 -16.08 15.81
C VAL A 283 -9.07 -15.08 14.79
N ILE A 284 -9.36 -15.28 13.50
CA ILE A 284 -8.95 -14.37 12.43
C ILE A 284 -9.56 -12.98 12.63
N SER A 285 -10.85 -12.91 12.96
CA SER A 285 -11.53 -11.62 13.22
C SER A 285 -10.88 -10.88 14.40
N CYS A 286 -10.51 -11.57 15.48
CA CYS A 286 -9.82 -10.93 16.60
C CYS A 286 -8.41 -10.46 16.23
N LEU A 287 -7.66 -11.23 15.43
CA LEU A 287 -6.35 -10.80 14.92
C LEU A 287 -6.47 -9.55 14.02
N ASP A 288 -7.48 -9.53 13.15
CA ASP A 288 -7.80 -8.39 12.28
C ASP A 288 -8.18 -7.14 13.10
N MET A 289 -9.01 -7.28 14.13
CA MET A 289 -9.35 -6.18 15.04
C MET A 289 -8.13 -5.62 15.79
N ILE A 290 -7.20 -6.47 16.24
CA ILE A 290 -6.01 -6.02 16.97
C ILE A 290 -4.99 -5.36 16.03
N THR A 291 -4.81 -5.89 14.82
CA THR A 291 -3.92 -5.28 13.83
C THR A 291 -4.50 -3.98 13.26
N GLY A 292 -5.82 -3.87 13.18
CA GLY A 292 -6.57 -2.66 12.82
C GLY A 292 -6.83 -1.70 13.97
N TRP A 293 -6.18 -1.87 15.12
CA TRP A 293 -6.41 -1.04 16.30
C TRP A 293 -6.01 0.42 16.06
N ASP A 294 -6.85 1.37 16.45
CA ASP A 294 -6.49 2.79 16.46
C ASP A 294 -5.58 3.07 17.67
N PHE A 295 -4.28 3.24 17.44
CA PHE A 295 -3.31 3.49 18.50
C PHE A 295 -3.23 4.98 18.86
N LEU A 296 -2.98 5.26 20.15
CA LEU A 296 -2.71 6.63 20.58
C LEU A 296 -1.52 7.23 19.80
N PRO A 297 -1.64 8.49 19.32
CA PRO A 297 -0.53 9.18 18.67
C PRO A 297 0.57 9.52 19.69
N ARG A 298 1.79 9.72 19.19
CA ARG A 298 2.89 10.22 20.02
C ARG A 298 2.62 11.64 20.53
N GLU A 299 2.10 12.53 19.69
CA GLU A 299 1.75 13.92 20.06
C GLU A 299 0.23 14.08 20.12
N LEU A 300 -0.30 14.33 21.31
CA LEU A 300 -1.74 14.45 21.56
C LEU A 300 -2.30 15.81 21.09
N ILE A 301 -1.51 16.88 21.19
CA ILE A 301 -1.96 18.26 20.91
C ILE A 301 -2.29 18.46 19.42
N ARG A 302 -1.47 17.92 18.51
CA ARG A 302 -1.74 17.97 17.06
C ARG A 302 -2.93 17.08 16.67
N PHE A 303 -3.10 15.95 17.36
CA PHE A 303 -4.15 14.96 17.08
C PHE A 303 -5.55 15.47 17.36
N HIS A 304 -5.78 16.15 18.49
CA HIS A 304 -7.10 16.68 18.81
C HIS A 304 -7.49 17.90 17.95
N ALA A 305 -6.50 18.67 17.47
CA ALA A 305 -6.74 19.75 16.52
C ALA A 305 -7.06 19.24 15.10
N SER A 306 -6.62 18.03 14.73
CA SER A 306 -6.79 17.44 13.39
C SER A 306 -7.93 16.42 13.27
N GLN A 307 -8.63 16.08 14.36
CA GLN A 307 -9.78 15.15 14.35
C GLN A 307 -10.89 15.55 13.36
N LEU A 308 -10.98 16.83 12.97
CA LEU A 308 -11.97 17.32 12.02
C LEU A 308 -11.71 16.92 10.54
N ARG A 309 -10.58 16.28 10.20
CA ARG A 309 -10.17 15.99 8.81
C ARG A 309 -9.48 14.63 8.62
N ARG A 310 -9.95 13.56 9.25
CA ARG A 310 -9.39 12.23 8.99
C ARG A 310 -10.28 11.44 8.04
N SER A 311 -9.70 10.99 6.93
CA SER A 311 -10.18 9.84 6.19
C SER A 311 -9.82 8.56 6.96
N ASP A 312 -10.60 7.49 6.80
CA ASP A 312 -10.39 6.18 7.45
C ASP A 312 -8.99 5.55 7.18
N GLN A 313 -8.20 6.11 6.25
CA GLN A 313 -6.86 5.66 5.85
C GLN A 313 -5.73 5.95 6.86
N GLU A 314 -5.99 6.62 7.99
CA GLU A 314 -4.94 7.00 8.96
C GLU A 314 -4.76 6.09 10.19
N ALA A 315 -5.55 5.02 10.35
CA ALA A 315 -5.38 4.06 11.45
C ALA A 315 -4.12 3.19 11.23
N ARG A 316 -2.96 3.72 11.61
CA ARG A 316 -1.68 3.00 11.52
C ARG A 316 -1.48 2.10 12.74
N PHE A 317 -1.10 0.85 12.49
CA PHE A 317 -0.63 -0.07 13.52
C PHE A 317 0.65 0.50 14.16
N ARG A 318 0.58 0.93 15.44
CA ARG A 318 1.66 1.65 16.13
C ARG A 318 2.05 1.01 17.47
N PRO A 319 2.64 -0.19 17.44
CA PRO A 319 3.02 -0.87 18.66
C PRO A 319 4.12 -0.09 19.43
N SER A 320 3.96 0.02 20.74
CA SER A 320 4.94 0.61 21.66
C SER A 320 6.09 -0.35 21.97
N ASP A 321 7.09 0.10 22.72
CA ASP A 321 8.21 -0.75 23.19
C ASP A 321 7.72 -2.02 23.92
N LYS A 322 6.55 -1.99 24.56
CA LYS A 322 5.96 -3.16 25.25
C LYS A 322 5.57 -4.31 24.34
N TRP A 323 5.44 -4.05 23.04
CA TRP A 323 5.13 -5.06 22.04
C TRP A 323 6.37 -5.82 21.55
N SER A 324 7.57 -5.53 22.06
CA SER A 324 8.84 -6.13 21.61
C SER A 324 8.83 -7.66 21.52
N ASP A 325 8.11 -8.32 22.44
CA ASP A 325 8.00 -9.79 22.51
C ASP A 325 7.22 -10.40 21.33
N THR A 326 6.44 -9.61 20.61
CA THR A 326 5.59 -10.07 19.49
C THR A 326 5.94 -9.38 18.18
N MET A 327 6.24 -8.08 18.22
CA MET A 327 6.49 -7.21 17.07
C MET A 327 7.89 -6.58 17.08
N GLY A 328 8.77 -6.94 18.01
CA GLY A 328 10.18 -6.51 17.97
C GLY A 328 10.99 -7.26 16.91
N THR A 329 12.22 -6.80 16.64
CA THR A 329 13.08 -7.32 15.55
C THR A 329 13.26 -8.84 15.59
N ASP A 330 13.32 -9.44 16.77
CA ASP A 330 13.58 -10.87 16.96
C ASP A 330 12.31 -11.73 16.90
N ALA A 331 11.16 -11.16 17.31
CA ALA A 331 9.88 -11.85 17.37
C ALA A 331 9.07 -11.70 16.07
N PHE A 332 9.18 -10.55 15.42
CA PHE A 332 8.42 -10.19 14.23
C PHE A 332 8.53 -11.21 13.07
N PRO A 333 9.71 -11.78 12.75
CA PRO A 333 9.80 -12.83 11.72
C PRO A 333 8.88 -14.03 11.98
N ARG A 334 8.72 -14.43 13.25
CA ARG A 334 7.86 -15.57 13.63
C ARG A 334 6.39 -15.20 13.53
N THR A 335 6.03 -14.00 13.96
CA THR A 335 4.67 -13.46 13.84
C THR A 335 4.28 -13.35 12.37
N LEU A 336 5.14 -12.76 11.53
CA LEU A 336 4.91 -12.62 10.10
C LEU A 336 4.74 -13.99 9.41
N LEU A 337 5.62 -14.95 9.70
CA LEU A 337 5.53 -16.31 9.18
C LEU A 337 4.19 -16.98 9.57
N LEU A 338 3.71 -16.76 10.78
CA LEU A 338 2.42 -17.29 11.24
C LEU A 338 1.27 -16.74 10.38
N PHE A 339 1.23 -15.43 10.13
CA PHE A 339 0.20 -14.82 9.29
C PHE A 339 0.28 -15.27 7.83
N ILE A 340 1.48 -15.45 7.27
CA ILE A 340 1.65 -15.99 5.90
C ILE A 340 1.12 -17.42 5.80
N LYS A 341 1.43 -18.28 6.79
CA LYS A 341 0.91 -19.66 6.86
C LYS A 341 -0.61 -19.68 7.03
N LEU A 342 -1.13 -18.83 7.90
CA LEU A 342 -2.56 -18.67 8.15
C LEU A 342 -3.30 -18.27 6.88
N HIS A 343 -2.83 -17.22 6.19
CA HIS A 343 -3.42 -16.77 4.94
C HIS A 343 -3.34 -17.87 3.86
N THR A 344 -2.18 -18.51 3.68
CA THR A 344 -2.03 -19.59 2.69
C THR A 344 -3.00 -20.74 2.92
N TRP A 345 -3.34 -21.04 4.18
CA TRP A 345 -4.30 -22.07 4.52
C TRP A 345 -5.77 -21.65 4.28
N VAL A 346 -6.13 -20.39 4.57
CA VAL A 346 -7.53 -19.91 4.48
C VAL A 346 -7.88 -19.23 3.15
N ARG A 347 -6.92 -19.04 2.25
CA ARG A 347 -7.10 -18.29 0.99
C ARG A 347 -8.22 -18.79 0.08
N GLY A 348 -8.68 -20.03 0.24
CA GLY A 348 -9.85 -20.54 -0.48
C GLY A 348 -11.18 -19.88 -0.10
N SER A 349 -11.22 -19.07 0.96
CA SER A 349 -12.39 -18.27 1.35
C SER A 349 -12.06 -16.79 1.28
N ASP A 350 -12.71 -16.06 0.38
CA ASP A 350 -12.48 -14.62 0.16
C ASP A 350 -12.61 -13.81 1.46
N LEU A 351 -13.58 -14.16 2.31
CA LEU A 351 -13.82 -13.49 3.60
C LEU A 351 -12.65 -13.65 4.59
N LEU A 352 -12.09 -14.85 4.71
CA LEU A 352 -10.97 -15.13 5.62
C LEU A 352 -9.63 -14.69 5.01
N GLY A 353 -9.47 -14.93 3.71
CA GLY A 353 -8.33 -14.53 2.91
C GLY A 353 -8.13 -13.02 2.96
N ALA A 354 -9.17 -12.23 2.68
CA ALA A 354 -9.10 -10.77 2.71
C ALA A 354 -8.71 -10.21 4.08
N ARG A 355 -9.27 -10.75 5.19
CA ARG A 355 -8.93 -10.32 6.55
C ARG A 355 -7.48 -10.62 6.93
N THR A 356 -7.01 -11.82 6.63
CA THR A 356 -5.62 -12.22 6.92
C THR A 356 -4.62 -11.43 6.08
N LEU A 357 -4.94 -11.17 4.82
CA LEU A 357 -4.13 -10.34 3.93
C LEU A 357 -4.12 -8.87 4.37
N SER A 358 -5.26 -8.34 4.82
CA SER A 358 -5.36 -7.00 5.42
C SER A 358 -4.48 -6.84 6.66
N CYS A 359 -4.33 -7.90 7.49
CA CYS A 359 -3.38 -7.89 8.60
C CYS A 359 -1.94 -7.71 8.11
N LEU A 360 -1.54 -8.39 7.03
CA LEU A 360 -0.21 -8.25 6.40
C LEU A 360 -0.02 -6.84 5.83
N VAL A 361 -1.04 -6.27 5.19
CA VAL A 361 -1.01 -4.87 4.72
C VAL A 361 -0.73 -3.93 5.90
N ARG A 362 -1.39 -4.10 7.05
CA ARG A 362 -1.14 -3.26 8.24
C ARG A 362 0.27 -3.40 8.81
N PHE A 363 0.93 -4.55 8.65
CA PHE A 363 2.34 -4.70 9.03
C PHE A 363 3.28 -3.87 8.15
N SER A 364 2.98 -3.66 6.87
CA SER A 364 3.77 -2.75 6.02
C SER A 364 3.67 -1.27 6.46
N LEU A 365 2.57 -0.90 7.13
CA LEU A 365 2.30 0.44 7.65
C LEU A 365 2.78 0.64 9.09
N MET A 366 3.47 -0.34 9.67
CA MET A 366 3.91 -0.31 11.06
C MET A 366 4.78 0.93 11.33
N SER A 367 4.41 1.68 12.36
CA SER A 367 5.11 2.89 12.79
C SER A 367 5.21 2.94 14.33
N GLY A 368 5.93 3.91 14.89
CA GLY A 368 6.03 4.06 16.35
C GLY A 368 7.41 3.71 16.94
N PRO A 369 7.53 3.67 18.29
CA PRO A 369 8.80 3.57 18.99
C PRO A 369 9.61 2.31 18.70
N LEU A 370 8.97 1.19 18.35
CA LEU A 370 9.67 -0.05 17.97
C LEU A 370 10.40 0.05 16.64
N ILE A 371 9.83 0.78 15.68
CA ILE A 371 10.43 1.04 14.36
C ILE A 371 11.41 2.20 14.45
N TYR A 372 11.04 3.25 15.18
CA TYR A 372 11.81 4.49 15.34
C TYR A 372 12.17 4.71 16.82
N PRO A 373 13.23 4.05 17.33
CA PRO A 373 13.71 4.31 18.68
C PRO A 373 14.16 5.77 18.80
N ILE A 374 13.80 6.41 19.90
CA ILE A 374 14.08 7.83 20.13
C ILE A 374 15.60 8.04 20.16
N SER A 375 16.12 8.61 19.09
CA SER A 375 17.40 9.30 19.09
C SER A 375 17.09 10.80 19.13
N SER A 376 17.13 11.40 20.31
CA SER A 376 17.50 12.82 20.53
C SER A 376 16.96 13.89 19.56
N LEU A 377 15.64 14.02 19.37
CA LEU A 377 15.04 15.10 18.56
C LEU A 377 13.91 15.85 19.29
N THR A 378 14.15 16.27 20.52
CA THR A 378 13.34 17.30 21.21
C THR A 378 13.69 18.73 20.77
N CYS A 379 14.47 18.93 19.71
CA CYS A 379 14.91 20.28 19.31
C CYS A 379 14.86 20.55 17.80
N ILE A 380 13.78 20.25 17.06
CA ILE A 380 13.50 21.01 15.83
C ILE A 380 12.01 21.34 15.73
N ASN A 381 11.79 22.65 15.71
CA ASN A 381 10.55 23.36 15.67
C ASN A 381 9.83 23.19 14.32
N ASN A 382 8.51 23.35 14.39
CA ASN A 382 7.51 23.58 13.34
C ASN A 382 7.91 23.77 11.86
N ASN A 383 7.01 23.22 11.03
CA ASN A 383 6.68 23.52 9.63
C ASN A 383 7.36 22.68 8.54
N SER A 384 6.51 21.93 7.83
CA SER A 384 6.55 21.66 6.38
C SER A 384 7.91 21.51 5.70
N SER A 385 8.31 20.26 5.45
CA SER A 385 8.98 19.88 4.19
C SER A 385 9.18 18.36 4.15
N TYR A 386 8.31 17.67 3.41
CA TYR A 386 8.77 16.53 2.62
C TYR A 386 9.81 17.08 1.63
N HIS A 387 10.94 16.40 1.47
CA HIS A 387 12.17 16.89 0.84
C HIS A 387 12.95 17.95 1.63
N ASN A 388 13.90 17.48 2.43
CA ASN A 388 15.30 17.89 2.26
C ASN A 388 16.20 17.00 3.10
N GLY A 389 17.10 16.27 2.43
CA GLY A 389 18.25 15.66 3.07
C GLY A 389 19.20 16.76 3.52
N ILE A 390 19.27 17.04 4.82
CA ILE A 390 20.41 17.71 5.44
C ILE A 390 20.73 17.06 6.79
N SER A 391 21.97 16.58 6.84
CA SER A 391 22.83 16.28 7.98
C SER A 391 22.48 16.89 9.35
N SER A 392 22.43 16.04 10.38
CA SER A 392 22.96 16.34 11.72
C SER A 392 23.25 15.01 12.44
N SER A 393 24.51 14.56 12.52
CA SER A 393 25.48 14.87 13.58
C SER A 393 24.93 14.69 15.00
N ASN A 394 24.91 13.44 15.47
CA ASN A 394 25.34 13.03 16.81
C ASN A 394 25.29 11.50 16.87
N TYR A 395 26.42 10.89 16.51
CA TYR A 395 26.62 9.45 16.55
C TYR A 395 26.78 9.00 18.00
N ASN A 396 25.81 8.23 18.51
CA ASN A 396 26.04 7.41 19.70
C ASN A 396 26.49 6.02 19.24
N GLU A 397 27.71 5.66 19.61
CA GLU A 397 28.53 4.50 19.19
C GLU A 397 27.95 3.10 19.47
N ASN A 398 26.68 2.96 19.84
CA ASN A 398 26.07 1.66 20.18
C ASN A 398 24.73 1.37 19.47
N GLN A 399 24.38 2.13 18.43
CA GLN A 399 23.22 1.77 17.60
C GLN A 399 23.56 0.56 16.75
N SER A 400 22.72 -0.48 16.86
CA SER A 400 22.80 -1.69 16.06
C SER A 400 23.08 -1.38 14.60
N LEU A 401 23.97 -2.16 14.02
CA LEU A 401 24.51 -2.16 12.66
C LEU A 401 23.50 -1.95 11.49
N GLY A 402 22.20 -2.04 11.74
CA GLY A 402 21.12 -1.46 10.94
C GLY A 402 20.05 -0.88 11.86
N SER A 403 19.35 0.17 11.42
CA SER A 403 18.22 0.71 12.18
C SER A 403 17.10 -0.35 12.29
N PRO A 404 16.37 -0.44 13.41
CA PRO A 404 15.26 -1.37 13.54
C PRO A 404 14.24 -1.23 12.40
N SER A 405 13.99 -0.01 11.91
CA SER A 405 13.11 0.24 10.77
C SER A 405 13.59 -0.42 9.49
N THR A 406 14.89 -0.34 9.18
CA THR A 406 15.48 -1.00 8.00
C THR A 406 15.40 -2.51 8.11
N MET A 407 15.66 -3.08 9.29
CA MET A 407 15.57 -4.53 9.50
C MET A 407 14.14 -5.06 9.35
N HIS A 408 13.14 -4.40 9.97
CA HIS A 408 11.74 -4.80 9.81
C HIS A 408 11.29 -4.73 8.34
N TYR A 409 11.73 -3.71 7.62
CA TYR A 409 11.43 -3.55 6.20
C TYR A 409 12.03 -4.68 5.35
N LEU A 410 13.32 -5.01 5.55
CA LEU A 410 13.98 -6.11 4.84
C LEU A 410 13.35 -7.48 5.17
N ILE A 411 12.93 -7.69 6.42
CA ILE A 411 12.23 -8.91 6.83
C ILE A 411 10.90 -9.05 6.07
N LEU A 412 10.12 -7.97 5.95
CA LEU A 412 8.85 -7.97 5.21
C LEU A 412 9.05 -8.35 3.74
N ILE A 413 9.98 -7.67 3.06
CA ILE A 413 10.23 -7.92 1.63
C ILE A 413 10.76 -9.33 1.40
N GLU A 414 11.70 -9.81 2.21
CA GLU A 414 12.26 -11.12 1.97
C GLU A 414 11.25 -12.25 2.22
N ASN A 415 10.36 -12.09 3.20
CA ASN A 415 9.25 -13.04 3.38
C ASN A 415 8.28 -12.99 2.19
N LEU A 416 7.99 -11.81 1.64
CA LEU A 416 7.19 -11.66 0.42
C LEU A 416 7.87 -12.33 -0.78
N ASN A 417 9.17 -12.10 -0.99
CA ASN A 417 9.97 -12.74 -2.03
C ASN A 417 9.94 -14.27 -1.91
N CYS A 418 10.07 -14.81 -0.69
CA CYS A 418 10.00 -16.25 -0.47
C CYS A 418 8.59 -16.81 -0.67
N TRP A 419 7.56 -16.04 -0.32
CA TRP A 419 6.17 -16.46 -0.39
C TRP A 419 5.63 -16.50 -1.83
N LEU A 420 5.96 -15.50 -2.66
CA LEU A 420 5.40 -15.33 -4.01
C LEU A 420 6.45 -15.38 -5.15
N GLY A 421 7.74 -15.36 -4.83
CA GLY A 421 8.83 -15.19 -5.81
C GLY A 421 9.44 -16.47 -6.37
N LYS A 422 8.69 -17.58 -6.48
CA LYS A 422 9.16 -18.71 -7.29
C LYS A 422 9.08 -18.34 -8.77
N GLU A 423 10.23 -17.94 -9.31
CA GLU A 423 10.39 -17.64 -10.73
C GLU A 423 9.94 -18.82 -11.61
N ILE A 424 9.23 -18.49 -12.68
CA ILE A 424 9.24 -19.31 -13.89
C ILE A 424 10.66 -19.15 -14.45
N PRO A 425 11.44 -20.23 -14.64
CA PRO A 425 12.77 -20.12 -15.23
C PRO A 425 12.60 -19.65 -16.67
N MET A 426 12.78 -18.35 -16.90
CA MET A 426 12.90 -17.80 -18.24
C MET A 426 14.36 -17.97 -18.63
N GLU A 427 14.60 -18.86 -19.61
CA GLU A 427 15.92 -19.19 -20.14
C GLU A 427 16.55 -17.98 -20.84
N ASP A 428 17.27 -17.12 -20.11
CA ASP A 428 18.24 -16.19 -20.69
C ASP A 428 19.67 -16.63 -20.32
N PRO A 429 20.43 -17.27 -21.24
CA PRO A 429 21.62 -18.03 -20.88
C PRO A 429 22.92 -17.21 -20.69
N ILE A 430 22.91 -15.88 -20.54
CA ILE A 430 24.18 -15.09 -20.59
C ILE A 430 24.36 -14.01 -19.49
N GLN A 431 23.40 -13.71 -18.62
CA GLN A 431 23.68 -12.75 -17.53
C GLN A 431 24.47 -13.41 -16.39
N LEU A 432 25.61 -12.83 -16.03
CA LEU A 432 26.33 -13.08 -14.76
C LEU A 432 25.34 -12.83 -13.62
N SER A 433 24.64 -13.88 -13.18
CA SER A 433 23.58 -13.76 -12.19
C SER A 433 24.15 -13.29 -10.86
N PHE A 434 23.40 -12.45 -10.16
CA PHE A 434 23.73 -12.00 -8.81
C PHE A 434 24.05 -13.20 -7.89
N GLU A 435 23.39 -14.35 -8.14
CA GLU A 435 23.64 -15.64 -7.49
C GLU A 435 25.09 -16.16 -7.65
N SER A 436 25.66 -16.06 -8.85
CA SER A 436 27.05 -16.48 -9.14
C SER A 436 28.08 -15.65 -8.36
N LEU A 437 27.78 -14.37 -8.07
CA LEU A 437 28.67 -13.49 -7.30
C LEU A 437 28.50 -13.67 -5.78
N THR A 438 27.30 -13.99 -5.29
CA THR A 438 27.07 -14.33 -3.88
C THR A 438 27.68 -15.67 -3.48
N ASP A 439 27.75 -16.64 -4.39
CA ASP A 439 28.41 -17.94 -4.13
C ASP A 439 29.94 -17.81 -3.93
N GLN A 440 30.55 -16.69 -4.37
CA GLN A 440 31.96 -16.39 -4.14
C GLN A 440 32.26 -15.86 -2.72
N ILE A 441 31.25 -15.57 -1.91
CA ILE A 441 31.42 -15.08 -0.53
C ILE A 441 30.75 -16.08 0.46
N PRO A 442 31.51 -17.07 0.97
CA PRO A 442 30.96 -18.10 1.85
C PRO A 442 30.46 -17.50 3.18
N GLY A 443 29.18 -17.71 3.50
CA GLY A 443 28.58 -17.33 4.78
C GLY A 443 27.33 -16.46 4.71
N ILE A 444 27.15 -15.67 3.64
CA ILE A 444 26.01 -14.73 3.50
C ILE A 444 24.66 -15.45 3.44
N ARG A 445 24.55 -16.56 2.69
CA ARG A 445 23.31 -17.34 2.61
C ARG A 445 22.86 -17.85 3.99
N ASN A 446 23.82 -18.25 4.85
CA ASN A 446 23.54 -18.70 6.21
C ASN A 446 23.24 -17.51 7.14
N GLU A 447 23.91 -16.37 7.01
CA GLU A 447 23.64 -15.18 7.83
C GLU A 447 22.31 -14.50 7.47
N ILE A 448 21.94 -14.45 6.18
CA ILE A 448 20.61 -14.06 5.68
C ILE A 448 19.56 -14.99 6.27
N SER A 449 19.73 -16.31 6.15
CA SER A 449 18.77 -17.29 6.68
C SER A 449 18.68 -17.29 8.21
N ASN A 450 19.75 -16.92 8.91
CA ASN A 450 19.76 -16.86 10.38
C ASN A 450 19.15 -15.55 10.92
N ARG A 451 19.19 -14.44 10.15
CA ARG A 451 18.63 -13.13 10.56
C ARG A 451 17.23 -12.87 10.01
N ILE A 452 16.86 -13.53 8.92
CA ILE A 452 15.58 -13.40 8.22
C ILE A 452 15.05 -14.82 8.10
N ALA A 453 13.89 -15.09 8.72
CA ALA A 453 13.24 -16.40 8.94
C ALA A 453 13.68 -17.56 8.04
N ASP A 454 13.83 -18.78 8.60
CA ASP A 454 14.08 -20.03 7.87
C ASP A 454 13.26 -20.11 6.57
N SER A 455 13.86 -19.73 5.44
CA SER A 455 13.18 -19.58 4.14
C SER A 455 12.51 -20.87 3.67
N ARG A 456 12.99 -22.01 4.16
CA ARG A 456 12.42 -23.35 3.93
C ARG A 456 11.05 -23.57 4.57
N SER A 457 10.67 -22.75 5.55
CA SER A 457 9.42 -22.88 6.30
C SER A 457 8.29 -22.01 5.75
N ILE A 458 8.60 -21.11 4.82
CA ILE A 458 7.65 -20.21 4.17
C ILE A 458 6.94 -20.99 3.06
N PRO A 459 5.59 -21.04 3.05
CA PRO A 459 4.87 -21.64 1.93
C PRO A 459 5.10 -20.83 0.66
N SER A 460 5.16 -21.48 -0.50
CA SER A 460 5.34 -20.80 -1.78
C SER A 460 4.06 -20.90 -2.63
N ILE A 461 3.53 -19.77 -3.08
CA ILE A 461 2.43 -19.69 -4.04
C ILE A 461 3.01 -19.22 -5.37
N THR A 462 2.70 -19.93 -6.46
CA THR A 462 3.04 -19.44 -7.81
C THR A 462 2.10 -18.32 -8.16
N LEU A 463 2.65 -17.27 -8.77
CA LEU A 463 1.92 -16.11 -9.26
C LEU A 463 0.61 -16.52 -9.98
N GLU A 464 0.65 -17.47 -10.91
CA GLU A 464 -0.52 -17.96 -11.67
C GLU A 464 -1.71 -18.47 -10.84
N ASN A 465 -1.48 -18.83 -9.58
CA ASN A 465 -2.52 -19.33 -8.68
C ASN A 465 -3.14 -18.24 -7.80
N LEU A 466 -2.78 -16.96 -7.99
CA LEU A 466 -3.38 -15.83 -7.28
C LEU A 466 -4.88 -15.71 -7.59
N LEU A 467 -5.66 -15.45 -6.56
CA LEU A 467 -7.11 -15.26 -6.65
C LEU A 467 -7.43 -13.77 -6.92
N PRO A 468 -8.55 -13.45 -7.59
CA PRO A 468 -8.85 -12.07 -7.97
C PRO A 468 -8.90 -11.08 -6.80
N TYR A 469 -9.52 -11.47 -5.68
CA TYR A 469 -9.57 -10.62 -4.49
C TYR A 469 -8.19 -10.37 -3.86
N GLU A 470 -7.21 -11.26 -4.10
CA GLU A 470 -5.85 -11.10 -3.57
C GLU A 470 -5.12 -9.99 -4.35
N LEU A 471 -5.43 -9.76 -5.63
CA LEU A 471 -4.73 -8.79 -6.48
C LEU A 471 -4.83 -7.37 -5.93
N SER A 472 -6.03 -6.90 -5.60
CA SER A 472 -6.25 -5.53 -5.09
C SER A 472 -5.56 -5.33 -3.74
N ILE A 473 -5.74 -6.25 -2.80
CA ILE A 473 -5.17 -6.12 -1.45
C ILE A 473 -3.64 -6.34 -1.47
N LEU A 474 -3.10 -7.24 -2.30
CA LEU A 474 -1.65 -7.41 -2.50
C LEU A 474 -1.04 -6.16 -3.15
N SER A 475 -1.74 -5.52 -4.10
CA SER A 475 -1.26 -4.27 -4.70
C SER A 475 -1.15 -3.16 -3.65
N GLU A 476 -2.07 -3.10 -2.69
CA GLU A 476 -1.98 -2.16 -1.55
C GLU A 476 -0.79 -2.49 -0.63
N PHE A 477 -0.61 -3.78 -0.30
CA PHE A 477 0.54 -4.24 0.49
C PHE A 477 1.87 -3.83 -0.15
N ILE A 478 2.00 -4.09 -1.45
CA ILE A 478 3.23 -3.83 -2.20
C ILE A 478 3.45 -2.32 -2.36
N LEU A 479 2.41 -1.54 -2.66
CA LEU A 479 2.51 -0.07 -2.71
C LEU A 479 3.06 0.50 -1.41
N ASN A 480 2.57 0.03 -0.26
CA ASN A 480 3.06 0.47 1.05
C ASN A 480 4.54 0.12 1.27
N LEU A 481 5.01 -1.00 0.71
CA LEU A 481 6.44 -1.35 0.71
C LEU A 481 7.22 -0.42 -0.24
N MET A 482 6.71 -0.15 -1.44
CA MET A 482 7.36 0.72 -2.43
C MET A 482 7.56 2.15 -1.89
N LEU A 483 6.52 2.72 -1.27
CA LEU A 483 6.57 4.06 -0.65
C LEU A 483 7.60 4.16 0.49
N ASN A 484 7.99 3.03 1.09
CA ASN A 484 8.97 2.96 2.18
C ASN A 484 10.35 2.41 1.73
N SER A 485 10.59 2.28 0.43
CA SER A 485 11.80 1.66 -0.14
C SER A 485 13.12 2.40 0.13
N SER A 486 13.07 3.70 0.41
CA SER A 486 14.23 4.48 0.84
C SER A 486 14.95 3.87 2.05
N ARG A 487 14.22 3.16 2.94
CA ARG A 487 14.78 2.49 4.11
C ARG A 487 15.76 1.37 3.74
N ALA A 488 15.52 0.65 2.64
CA ALA A 488 16.40 -0.42 2.20
C ALA A 488 17.74 0.08 1.64
N TRP A 489 17.80 1.33 1.17
CA TRP A 489 19.01 1.89 0.58
C TRP A 489 19.97 2.49 1.62
N GLU A 490 19.49 2.78 2.84
CA GLU A 490 20.28 3.34 3.93
C GLU A 490 21.59 2.56 4.23
N PRO A 491 21.62 1.21 4.30
CA PRO A 491 22.87 0.47 4.49
C PRO A 491 23.82 0.55 3.29
N VAL A 492 23.29 0.63 2.07
CA VAL A 492 24.08 0.74 0.84
C VAL A 492 24.77 2.11 0.77
N GLU A 493 24.03 3.19 1.05
CA GLU A 493 24.57 4.55 1.12
C GLU A 493 25.67 4.68 2.18
N ARG A 494 25.46 4.06 3.35
CA ARG A 494 26.48 4.00 4.40
C ARG A 494 27.78 3.37 3.89
N VAL A 495 27.72 2.24 3.18
CA VAL A 495 28.90 1.59 2.60
C VAL A 495 29.59 2.48 1.56
N LEU A 496 28.83 3.15 0.70
CA LEU A 496 29.36 4.07 -0.31
C LEU A 496 30.06 5.30 0.32
N SER A 497 29.67 5.68 1.54
CA SER A 497 30.23 6.80 2.28
C SER A 497 31.44 6.45 3.18
N LEU A 498 31.78 5.17 3.36
CA LEU A 498 32.94 4.70 4.14
C LEU A 498 34.27 5.42 3.82
N PRO A 499 34.60 5.72 2.53
CA PRO A 499 35.83 6.45 2.19
C PRO A 499 35.94 7.85 2.79
N LYS A 500 34.80 8.48 3.16
CA LYS A 500 34.77 9.85 3.72
C LYS A 500 35.05 9.85 5.23
N PHE A 501 34.60 8.80 5.94
CA PHE A 501 34.71 8.68 7.40
C PHE A 501 36.13 8.34 7.90
N SER A 502 36.93 7.69 7.06
CA SER A 502 38.31 7.30 7.37
C SER A 502 39.27 8.47 7.58
N SER A 503 38.82 9.71 7.31
CA SER A 503 39.59 10.94 7.53
C SER A 503 39.42 11.56 8.93
N GLN A 504 38.45 11.13 9.74
CA GLN A 504 38.13 11.79 11.03
C GLN A 504 37.96 10.84 12.25
N GLU A 505 37.59 9.56 12.10
CA GLU A 505 37.47 8.60 13.22
C GLU A 505 37.93 7.19 12.81
N SER A 506 38.64 6.48 13.70
CA SER A 506 39.15 5.13 13.45
C SER A 506 38.06 4.07 13.66
N LEU A 507 37.21 3.83 12.66
CA LEU A 507 36.28 2.70 12.63
C LEU A 507 37.04 1.36 12.60
N SER A 508 36.58 0.38 13.39
CA SER A 508 37.20 -0.96 13.40
C SER A 508 36.92 -1.70 12.09
N SER A 509 37.87 -2.54 11.64
CA SER A 509 37.72 -3.32 10.40
C SER A 509 36.52 -4.29 10.43
N GLU A 510 36.10 -4.71 11.62
CA GLU A 510 34.95 -5.61 11.82
C GLU A 510 33.62 -4.88 11.57
N ILE A 511 33.50 -3.62 12.00
CA ILE A 511 32.31 -2.79 11.76
C ILE A 511 32.15 -2.52 10.25
N CYS A 512 33.23 -2.17 9.55
CA CYS A 512 33.20 -1.93 8.10
C CYS A 512 32.77 -3.17 7.30
N GLN A 513 33.28 -4.36 7.66
CA GLN A 513 32.87 -5.63 7.06
C GLN A 513 31.37 -5.89 7.28
N SER A 514 30.90 -5.64 8.50
CA SER A 514 29.52 -5.94 8.83
C SER A 514 28.51 -4.94 8.22
N MET A 515 28.89 -3.67 8.08
CA MET A 515 28.14 -2.70 7.26
C MET A 515 28.06 -3.14 5.80
N PHE A 516 29.16 -3.63 5.23
CA PHE A 516 29.18 -4.18 3.88
C PHE A 516 28.24 -5.39 3.74
N HIS A 517 28.23 -6.29 4.72
CA HIS A 517 27.31 -7.43 4.74
C HIS A 517 25.84 -6.99 4.74
N ILE A 518 25.43 -6.04 5.58
CA ILE A 518 24.03 -5.56 5.61
C ILE A 518 23.66 -4.83 4.31
N GLY A 519 24.58 -4.05 3.74
CA GLY A 519 24.40 -3.45 2.41
C GLY A 519 24.19 -4.49 1.31
N LEU A 520 24.92 -5.61 1.37
CA LEU A 520 24.77 -6.71 0.42
C LEU A 520 23.43 -7.45 0.59
N ILE A 521 22.98 -7.68 1.82
CA ILE A 521 21.64 -8.24 2.10
C ILE A 521 20.57 -7.33 1.50
N SER A 522 20.68 -6.02 1.72
CA SER A 522 19.72 -5.06 1.20
C SER A 522 19.65 -5.09 -0.33
N LEU A 523 20.80 -5.11 -1.01
CA LEU A 523 20.83 -5.23 -2.47
C LEU A 523 20.19 -6.52 -2.98
N TRP A 524 20.50 -7.65 -2.35
CA TRP A 524 19.99 -8.95 -2.77
C TRP A 524 18.47 -9.07 -2.57
N VAL A 525 17.96 -8.63 -1.41
CA VAL A 525 16.51 -8.60 -1.11
C VAL A 525 15.78 -7.70 -2.11
N MET A 526 16.36 -6.54 -2.43
CA MET A 526 15.76 -5.60 -3.39
C MET A 526 15.81 -6.13 -4.83
N ASP A 527 16.90 -6.75 -5.29
CA ASP A 527 16.96 -7.33 -6.65
C ASP A 527 15.86 -8.37 -6.88
N LYS A 528 15.67 -9.27 -5.90
CA LYS A 528 14.56 -10.23 -5.91
C LYS A 528 13.20 -9.55 -5.91
N PHE A 529 13.05 -8.49 -5.12
CA PHE A 529 11.80 -7.73 -5.07
C PHE A 529 11.47 -7.08 -6.42
N PHE A 530 12.46 -6.53 -7.12
CA PHE A 530 12.29 -6.01 -8.49
C PHE A 530 11.86 -7.10 -9.48
N ALA A 531 12.49 -8.27 -9.42
CA ALA A 531 12.13 -9.41 -10.27
C ALA A 531 10.70 -9.90 -10.01
N PHE A 532 10.34 -10.03 -8.74
CA PHE A 532 8.99 -10.36 -8.29
C PHE A 532 7.96 -9.32 -8.75
N LEU A 533 8.22 -8.03 -8.52
CA LEU A 533 7.30 -6.93 -8.88
C LEU A 533 7.05 -6.90 -10.39
N SER A 534 8.10 -7.05 -11.19
CA SER A 534 7.98 -7.14 -12.66
C SER A 534 7.13 -8.35 -13.09
N SER A 535 7.34 -9.50 -12.45
CA SER A 535 6.59 -10.73 -12.76
C SER A 535 5.11 -10.61 -12.36
N LEU A 536 4.82 -9.97 -11.23
CA LEU A 536 3.46 -9.70 -10.77
C LEU A 536 2.74 -8.73 -11.72
N LEU A 537 3.38 -7.64 -12.14
CA LEU A 537 2.82 -6.70 -13.11
C LEU A 537 2.46 -7.41 -14.43
N ILE A 538 3.37 -8.22 -14.97
CA ILE A 538 3.12 -9.04 -16.17
C ILE A 538 1.90 -9.93 -15.97
N GLN A 539 1.78 -10.57 -14.80
CA GLN A 539 0.64 -11.42 -14.51
C GLN A 539 -0.68 -10.63 -14.42
N CYS A 540 -0.70 -9.49 -13.72
CA CYS A 540 -1.90 -8.66 -13.62
C CYS A 540 -2.35 -8.17 -15.01
N ILE A 541 -1.41 -7.73 -15.86
CA ILE A 541 -1.67 -7.35 -17.25
C ILE A 541 -2.21 -8.54 -18.05
N ARG A 542 -1.66 -9.75 -17.85
CA ARG A 542 -2.16 -10.98 -18.50
C ARG A 542 -3.61 -11.28 -18.11
N ILE A 543 -3.94 -11.22 -16.82
CA ILE A 543 -5.32 -11.42 -16.33
C ILE A 543 -6.26 -10.37 -16.91
N GLN A 544 -5.86 -9.10 -16.90
CA GLN A 544 -6.62 -8.00 -17.51
C GLN A 544 -6.89 -8.24 -19.00
N THR A 545 -5.94 -8.85 -19.73
CA THR A 545 -6.08 -9.16 -21.16
C THR A 545 -6.97 -10.38 -21.43
N GLU A 546 -7.05 -11.32 -20.49
CA GLU A 546 -7.83 -12.56 -20.60
C GLU A 546 -9.32 -12.38 -20.23
N CYS A 547 -9.62 -11.47 -19.30
CA CYS A 547 -10.98 -11.11 -18.89
C CYS A 547 -11.75 -10.35 -19.99
N SER A 548 -13.06 -10.59 -20.09
CA SER A 548 -13.92 -9.86 -21.04
C SER A 548 -14.20 -8.43 -20.56
N THR A 549 -14.48 -7.53 -21.51
CA THR A 549 -14.66 -6.10 -21.30
C THR A 549 -15.83 -5.71 -20.40
N ASP A 550 -16.75 -6.63 -20.09
CA ASP A 550 -17.94 -6.33 -19.30
C ASP A 550 -18.19 -7.31 -18.14
N GLY A 551 -18.42 -6.76 -16.94
CA GLY A 551 -18.95 -7.45 -15.76
C GLY A 551 -18.01 -8.42 -15.01
N ASP A 552 -16.77 -8.61 -15.47
CA ASP A 552 -15.77 -9.39 -14.75
C ASP A 552 -15.10 -8.51 -13.67
N ASP A 553 -15.61 -8.58 -12.43
CA ASP A 553 -14.96 -7.98 -11.23
C ASP A 553 -13.45 -8.24 -11.23
N ASN A 554 -13.02 -9.39 -11.75
CA ASN A 554 -11.62 -9.81 -11.83
C ASN A 554 -10.75 -8.92 -12.73
N GLY A 555 -11.26 -8.50 -13.89
CA GLY A 555 -10.54 -7.64 -14.84
C GLY A 555 -10.35 -6.24 -14.27
N GLN A 556 -11.38 -5.70 -13.61
CA GLN A 556 -11.32 -4.41 -12.94
C GLN A 556 -10.35 -4.43 -11.74
N LEU A 557 -10.38 -5.48 -10.92
CA LEU A 557 -9.44 -5.65 -9.81
C LEU A 557 -7.98 -5.79 -10.30
N ALA A 558 -7.77 -6.47 -11.42
CA ALA A 558 -6.45 -6.58 -12.04
C ALA A 558 -5.97 -5.22 -12.58
N HIS A 559 -6.85 -4.45 -13.23
CA HIS A 559 -6.54 -3.10 -13.69
C HIS A 559 -6.20 -2.16 -12.52
N GLU A 560 -7.00 -2.15 -11.45
CA GLU A 560 -6.71 -1.36 -10.23
C GLU A 560 -5.34 -1.72 -9.65
N ALA A 561 -5.00 -3.02 -9.61
CA ALA A 561 -3.70 -3.48 -9.16
C ALA A 561 -2.56 -2.99 -10.08
N VAL A 562 -2.74 -3.00 -11.40
CA VAL A 562 -1.74 -2.50 -12.37
C VAL A 562 -1.49 -1.01 -12.18
N GLU A 563 -2.53 -0.18 -12.15
CA GLU A 563 -2.40 1.27 -11.95
C GLU A 563 -1.71 1.57 -10.60
N ARG A 564 -2.14 0.90 -9.53
CA ARG A 564 -1.58 1.09 -8.20
C ARG A 564 -0.09 0.75 -8.12
N LEU A 565 0.33 -0.34 -8.78
CA LEU A 565 1.73 -0.77 -8.79
C LEU A 565 2.60 0.09 -9.72
N PHE A 566 2.07 0.56 -10.85
CA PHE A 566 2.81 1.42 -11.76
C PHE A 566 2.99 2.84 -11.22
N ASN A 567 2.03 3.36 -10.44
CA ASN A 567 2.06 4.71 -9.86
C ASN A 567 3.40 5.04 -9.15
N CYS A 568 4.02 4.09 -8.45
CA CYS A 568 5.29 4.32 -7.75
C CYS A 568 6.50 3.62 -8.40
N TRP A 569 6.36 3.04 -9.59
CA TRP A 569 7.43 2.28 -10.24
C TRP A 569 8.64 3.16 -10.59
N SER A 570 8.40 4.32 -11.22
CA SER A 570 9.46 5.25 -11.61
C SER A 570 10.18 5.82 -10.39
N ASP A 571 9.43 6.28 -9.37
CA ASP A 571 9.99 6.80 -8.11
C ASP A 571 10.90 5.77 -7.42
N LEU A 572 10.51 4.50 -7.44
CA LEU A 572 11.27 3.42 -6.82
C LEU A 572 12.62 3.17 -7.52
N LEU A 573 12.70 3.38 -8.83
CA LEU A 573 13.95 3.28 -9.60
C LEU A 573 14.86 4.49 -9.37
N ASP A 574 14.28 5.68 -9.23
CA ASP A 574 15.01 6.92 -8.94
C ASP A 574 15.65 6.92 -7.54
N LEU A 575 15.06 6.17 -6.60
CA LEU A 575 15.60 5.98 -5.25
C LEU A 575 16.85 5.09 -5.19
N ILE A 576 17.19 4.36 -6.25
CA ILE A 576 18.42 3.54 -6.26
C ILE A 576 19.63 4.49 -6.15
N PRO A 577 20.55 4.30 -5.18
CA PRO A 577 21.69 5.20 -5.00
C PRO A 577 22.55 5.35 -6.25
N SER A 578 22.74 6.58 -6.72
CA SER A 578 23.63 6.90 -7.85
C SER A 578 25.08 6.99 -7.40
N SER A 579 26.00 6.69 -8.32
CA SER A 579 27.42 6.91 -8.01
C SER A 579 27.67 8.42 -7.92
N LEU A 580 28.41 8.89 -6.92
CA LEU A 580 28.74 10.32 -6.70
C LEU A 580 29.32 11.06 -7.92
N SER A 581 29.70 10.34 -8.99
CA SER A 581 30.10 10.91 -10.29
C SER A 581 28.92 11.49 -11.10
N GLU A 582 27.69 11.02 -10.88
CA GLU A 582 26.49 11.45 -11.63
C GLU A 582 25.80 12.66 -10.99
N GLN A 583 25.84 12.79 -9.65
CA GLN A 583 25.33 14.00 -8.95
C GLN A 583 26.10 15.28 -9.33
N ALA A 584 27.37 15.15 -9.75
CA ALA A 584 28.15 16.27 -10.28
C ALA A 584 27.73 16.68 -11.72
N ARG A 585 27.01 15.82 -12.46
CA ARG A 585 26.41 16.17 -13.75
C ARG A 585 25.05 16.87 -13.58
N SER A 586 24.24 16.50 -12.58
CA SER A 586 22.94 17.15 -12.36
C SER A 586 23.03 18.54 -11.71
N GLN A 587 24.08 18.84 -10.92
CA GLN A 587 24.29 20.18 -10.33
C GLN A 587 25.11 21.15 -11.20
N LYS A 588 25.60 20.73 -12.38
CA LYS A 588 26.37 21.59 -13.29
C LYS A 588 25.53 22.26 -14.37
N ASN A 589 24.26 22.57 -14.10
CA ASN A 589 23.49 23.52 -14.90
C ASN A 589 23.56 24.91 -14.29
N HIS A 590 24.76 25.52 -14.33
CA HIS A 590 24.92 26.95 -14.56
C HIS A 590 26.37 27.21 -15.01
N ASN A 591 26.50 27.57 -16.29
CA ASN A 591 27.67 28.14 -16.99
C ASN A 591 28.52 27.15 -17.81
N LEU A 592 28.36 27.31 -19.12
CA LEU A 592 29.15 26.80 -20.23
C LEU A 592 30.66 26.91 -19.99
N THR A 593 31.43 25.89 -20.39
CA THR A 593 32.39 25.96 -21.52
C THR A 593 33.20 24.65 -21.61
N THR A 594 33.23 24.09 -22.83
CA THR A 594 34.30 23.27 -23.44
C THR A 594 35.27 22.52 -22.52
N ILE A 595 35.35 21.18 -22.67
CA ILE A 595 36.58 20.43 -23.03
C ILE A 595 36.23 18.96 -23.33
N GLY A 596 36.62 18.55 -24.55
CA GLY A 596 37.11 17.25 -25.01
C GLY A 596 36.77 15.95 -24.28
N SER A 597 36.19 15.04 -25.07
CA SER A 597 36.25 13.59 -24.92
C SER A 597 37.68 13.05 -24.82
N THR A 598 37.98 12.37 -23.70
CA THR A 598 38.81 11.15 -23.58
C THR A 598 38.86 10.78 -22.10
N ASP A 599 38.73 9.49 -21.79
CA ASP A 599 38.96 8.81 -20.49
C ASP A 599 37.70 8.18 -19.86
N GLU A 600 37.11 7.23 -20.58
CA GLU A 600 36.68 5.98 -19.93
C GLU A 600 37.95 5.18 -19.56
N ASP A 601 37.91 4.44 -18.45
CA ASP A 601 38.91 3.45 -17.98
C ASP A 601 40.13 3.84 -17.11
N ASN A 602 40.34 5.08 -16.65
CA ASN A 602 41.43 5.35 -15.69
C ASN A 602 41.02 6.22 -14.50
N SER A 603 40.27 5.66 -13.54
CA SER A 603 40.37 6.14 -12.16
C SER A 603 41.66 5.58 -11.53
N PRO A 604 42.51 6.40 -10.88
CA PRO A 604 43.83 5.98 -10.44
C PRO A 604 43.75 4.85 -9.40
N LEU A 605 44.64 3.87 -9.53
CA LEU A 605 44.98 2.92 -8.46
C LEU A 605 45.11 3.66 -7.12
N PRO A 606 44.47 3.20 -6.03
CA PRO A 606 44.59 3.88 -4.75
C PRO A 606 46.01 3.69 -4.21
N LEU A 607 46.84 4.73 -4.34
CA LEU A 607 48.15 4.87 -3.72
C LEU A 607 48.04 5.12 -2.19
N THR A 608 46.97 4.64 -1.53
CA THR A 608 46.71 4.87 -0.10
C THR A 608 47.17 3.67 0.73
N THR A 609 48.35 3.73 1.35
CA THR A 609 48.79 2.66 2.26
C THR A 609 48.01 2.70 3.59
N GLY A 610 47.35 1.60 4.00
CA GLY A 610 46.74 1.46 5.34
C GLY A 610 45.26 1.05 5.35
N GLN A 611 44.57 1.22 6.50
CA GLN A 611 43.15 0.84 6.74
C GLN A 611 42.15 1.46 5.73
N VAL A 612 42.51 2.57 5.08
CA VAL A 612 41.73 3.28 4.05
C VAL A 612 41.57 2.45 2.76
N GLN A 613 42.55 1.62 2.40
CA GLN A 613 42.48 0.74 1.22
C GLN A 613 41.35 -0.28 1.32
N ASN A 614 41.07 -0.81 2.51
CA ASN A 614 40.02 -1.80 2.72
C ASN A 614 38.62 -1.18 2.55
N SER A 615 38.39 0.01 3.13
CA SER A 615 37.12 0.74 2.97
C SER A 615 36.87 1.15 1.51
N ASP A 616 37.92 1.57 0.80
CA ASP A 616 37.82 1.95 -0.63
C ASP A 616 37.48 0.73 -1.50
N GLN A 617 38.11 -0.42 -1.24
CA GLN A 617 37.81 -1.67 -1.95
C GLN A 617 36.37 -2.14 -1.73
N LEU A 618 35.85 -2.06 -0.49
CA LEU A 618 34.47 -2.42 -0.19
C LEU A 618 33.46 -1.49 -0.89
N ALA A 619 33.72 -0.17 -0.88
CA ALA A 619 32.88 0.79 -1.58
C ALA A 619 32.92 0.58 -3.11
N GLN A 620 34.08 0.26 -3.69
CA GLN A 620 34.20 -0.07 -5.12
C GLN A 620 33.44 -1.34 -5.49
N LYS A 621 33.51 -2.40 -4.66
CA LYS A 621 32.71 -3.62 -4.85
C LYS A 621 31.21 -3.32 -4.81
N MET A 622 30.76 -2.49 -3.85
CA MET A 622 29.37 -2.07 -3.73
C MET A 622 28.89 -1.31 -4.98
N LYS A 623 29.71 -0.39 -5.52
CA LYS A 623 29.40 0.32 -6.78
C LYS A 623 29.25 -0.62 -7.96
N LYS A 624 30.12 -1.64 -8.08
CA LYS A 624 30.01 -2.64 -9.15
C LYS A 624 28.70 -3.44 -9.05
N LEU A 625 28.30 -3.84 -7.85
CA LEU A 625 27.04 -4.56 -7.61
C LEU A 625 25.81 -3.69 -7.92
N LEU A 626 25.84 -2.41 -7.57
CA LEU A 626 24.79 -1.45 -7.94
C LEU A 626 24.67 -1.30 -9.47
N GLY A 627 25.80 -1.30 -10.20
CA GLY A 627 25.80 -1.30 -11.66
C GLY A 627 25.09 -2.52 -12.25
N LEU A 628 25.33 -3.71 -11.69
CA LEU A 628 24.65 -4.94 -12.09
C LEU A 628 23.13 -4.86 -11.83
N LEU A 629 22.72 -4.43 -10.64
CA LEU A 629 21.31 -4.23 -10.29
C LEU A 629 20.60 -3.31 -11.30
N ARG A 630 21.22 -2.18 -11.64
CA ARG A 630 20.67 -1.24 -12.63
C ARG A 630 20.54 -1.86 -14.02
N SER A 631 21.53 -2.66 -14.45
CA SER A 631 21.46 -3.36 -15.73
C SER A 631 20.33 -4.39 -15.77
N SER A 632 20.14 -5.16 -14.69
CA SER A 632 19.03 -6.11 -14.55
C SER A 632 17.68 -5.40 -14.53
N ASN A 633 17.56 -4.26 -13.85
CA ASN A 633 16.34 -3.45 -13.85
C ASN A 633 16.03 -2.85 -15.23
N SER A 634 17.03 -2.41 -15.98
CA SER A 634 16.84 -1.93 -17.37
C SER A 634 16.27 -3.03 -18.28
N SER A 635 16.75 -4.27 -18.11
CA SER A 635 16.21 -5.45 -18.82
C SER A 635 14.75 -5.71 -18.44
N ARG A 636 14.39 -5.63 -17.15
CA ARG A 636 13.01 -5.78 -16.68
C ARG A 636 12.09 -4.68 -17.21
N GLN A 637 12.55 -3.43 -17.26
CA GLN A 637 11.81 -2.32 -17.87
C GLN A 637 11.52 -2.57 -19.36
N SER A 638 12.52 -3.03 -20.12
CA SER A 638 12.34 -3.36 -21.56
C SER A 638 11.31 -4.48 -21.73
N GLN A 639 11.37 -5.52 -20.90
CA GLN A 639 10.40 -6.61 -20.89
C GLN A 639 8.98 -6.12 -20.56
N LEU A 640 8.82 -5.27 -19.53
CA LEU A 640 7.53 -4.70 -19.15
C LEU A 640 6.94 -3.85 -20.29
N PHE A 641 7.77 -3.03 -20.94
CA PHE A 641 7.36 -2.24 -22.10
C PHE A 641 6.86 -3.12 -23.25
N GLN A 642 7.63 -4.15 -23.61
CA GLN A 642 7.26 -5.09 -24.69
C GLN A 642 5.98 -5.87 -24.34
N PHE A 643 5.84 -6.34 -23.10
CA PHE A 643 4.67 -7.11 -22.67
C PHE A 643 3.42 -6.24 -22.60
N PHE A 644 3.50 -5.03 -22.05
CA PHE A 644 2.38 -4.10 -22.03
C PHE A 644 1.93 -3.75 -23.45
N LEU A 645 2.87 -3.46 -24.35
CA LEU A 645 2.57 -3.21 -25.76
C LEU A 645 1.87 -4.42 -26.38
N ALA A 646 2.39 -5.65 -26.19
CA ALA A 646 1.76 -6.86 -26.69
C ALA A 646 0.35 -7.09 -26.12
N SER A 647 0.11 -6.75 -24.86
CA SER A 647 -1.19 -6.88 -24.20
C SER A 647 -2.29 -6.03 -24.84
N LYS A 648 -1.91 -4.88 -25.42
CA LYS A 648 -2.83 -3.94 -26.05
C LYS A 648 -3.00 -4.17 -27.56
N MET A 649 -2.15 -4.99 -28.19
CA MET A 649 -2.24 -5.28 -29.62
C MET A 649 -3.11 -6.51 -29.91
N ALA A 650 -3.91 -6.45 -30.97
CA ALA A 650 -4.72 -7.57 -31.44
C ALA A 650 -3.88 -8.74 -32.00
N GLN A 651 -4.43 -9.95 -31.93
CA GLN A 651 -3.85 -11.13 -32.59
C GLN A 651 -3.75 -10.89 -34.12
N PRO A 652 -2.68 -11.36 -34.80
CA PRO A 652 -1.67 -12.32 -34.34
C PRO A 652 -0.41 -11.67 -33.73
N VAL A 653 -0.34 -10.34 -33.64
CA VAL A 653 0.88 -9.63 -33.20
C VAL A 653 0.93 -9.50 -31.68
N GLY A 654 -0.23 -9.34 -31.04
CA GLY A 654 -0.34 -9.24 -29.58
C GLY A 654 -1.29 -10.26 -28.97
N LEU A 655 -1.64 -9.99 -27.70
CA LEU A 655 -2.40 -10.86 -26.82
C LEU A 655 -3.87 -10.42 -26.68
N ARG A 656 -4.22 -9.20 -27.13
CA ARG A 656 -5.59 -8.67 -27.02
C ARG A 656 -6.56 -9.53 -27.83
N ARG A 657 -7.66 -9.93 -27.19
CA ARG A 657 -8.73 -10.72 -27.82
C ARG A 657 -9.44 -9.86 -28.87
N THR A 658 -9.73 -10.44 -30.03
CA THR A 658 -10.45 -9.75 -31.12
C THR A 658 -11.92 -9.51 -30.75
N CYS A 659 -12.46 -8.34 -31.07
CA CYS A 659 -13.86 -8.00 -30.79
C CYS A 659 -14.86 -9.01 -31.41
N SER A 660 -15.80 -9.51 -30.60
CA SER A 660 -16.96 -10.30 -31.05
C SER A 660 -18.19 -9.41 -31.29
N HIS A 661 -19.09 -9.83 -32.18
CA HIS A 661 -20.33 -9.10 -32.50
C HIS A 661 -21.26 -8.81 -31.31
N ASP A 662 -21.07 -9.47 -30.16
CA ASP A 662 -21.89 -9.32 -28.96
C ASP A 662 -21.44 -8.15 -28.04
N ASN A 663 -20.31 -7.48 -28.33
CA ASN A 663 -19.68 -6.47 -27.45
C ASN A 663 -19.99 -5.01 -27.85
N ASN A 664 -21.08 -4.75 -28.57
CA ASN A 664 -21.51 -3.37 -28.86
C ASN A 664 -22.25 -2.81 -27.64
N GLU A 665 -21.48 -2.49 -26.61
CA GLU A 665 -21.97 -1.87 -25.37
C GLU A 665 -22.26 -0.38 -25.60
N GLU A 666 -23.29 0.13 -24.92
CA GLU A 666 -23.65 1.55 -24.96
C GLU A 666 -22.75 2.29 -23.96
N ILE A 667 -21.69 2.93 -24.47
CA ILE A 667 -20.76 3.74 -23.66
C ILE A 667 -21.50 4.97 -23.12
N ASP A 668 -21.54 5.13 -21.80
CA ASP A 668 -22.08 6.32 -21.16
C ASP A 668 -20.97 7.36 -21.02
N LEU A 669 -20.91 8.28 -22.00
CA LEU A 669 -19.92 9.36 -22.03
C LEU A 669 -19.95 10.30 -20.80
N GLU A 670 -20.99 10.24 -19.95
CA GLU A 670 -21.05 10.99 -18.69
C GLU A 670 -20.45 10.23 -17.50
N LEU A 671 -20.43 8.90 -17.54
CA LEU A 671 -20.01 8.05 -16.40
C LEU A 671 -18.69 7.31 -16.66
N ASP A 672 -18.40 6.95 -17.90
CA ASP A 672 -17.22 6.17 -18.27
C ASP A 672 -16.00 7.08 -18.39
N GLU A 673 -14.94 6.75 -17.64
CA GLU A 673 -13.65 7.42 -17.78
C GLU A 673 -12.96 6.97 -19.08
N ASP A 674 -12.43 7.92 -19.85
CA ASP A 674 -11.64 7.64 -21.05
C ASP A 674 -10.37 6.84 -20.68
N ASP A 675 -9.89 5.99 -21.60
CA ASP A 675 -8.72 5.10 -21.41
C ASP A 675 -7.45 5.88 -21.04
N MET A 676 -7.33 7.09 -21.58
CA MET A 676 -6.26 8.03 -21.25
C MET A 676 -6.25 8.40 -19.75
N THR A 677 -7.41 8.49 -19.10
CA THR A 677 -7.55 8.83 -17.68
C THR A 677 -7.57 7.62 -16.77
N SER A 678 -8.20 6.51 -17.20
CA SER A 678 -8.25 5.28 -16.42
C SER A 678 -6.87 4.61 -16.32
N SER A 679 -6.07 4.69 -17.39
CA SER A 679 -4.74 4.07 -17.50
C SER A 679 -3.58 5.06 -17.37
N GLU A 680 -3.78 6.22 -16.73
CA GLU A 680 -2.78 7.30 -16.69
C GLU A 680 -1.47 6.87 -16.00
N ASP A 681 -1.54 6.16 -14.87
CA ASP A 681 -0.37 5.74 -14.09
C ASP A 681 0.43 4.68 -14.86
N SER A 682 -0.26 3.70 -15.47
CA SER A 682 0.38 2.67 -16.28
C SER A 682 0.99 3.22 -17.56
N LEU A 683 0.30 4.12 -18.28
CA LEU A 683 0.84 4.73 -19.50
C LEU A 683 2.11 5.53 -19.24
N PHE A 684 2.15 6.31 -18.15
CA PHE A 684 3.35 7.04 -17.77
C PHE A 684 4.51 6.12 -17.38
N ALA A 685 4.25 5.11 -16.55
CA ALA A 685 5.28 4.18 -16.11
C ALA A 685 5.82 3.34 -17.27
N VAL A 686 4.95 2.88 -18.18
CA VAL A 686 5.34 2.12 -19.39
C VAL A 686 6.13 3.01 -20.36
N GLY A 687 5.72 4.27 -20.54
CA GLY A 687 6.51 5.25 -21.30
C GLY A 687 7.94 5.37 -20.74
N SER A 688 8.07 5.44 -19.41
CA SER A 688 9.36 5.46 -18.71
C SER A 688 10.14 4.15 -18.86
N CYS A 689 9.47 3.00 -18.84
CA CYS A 689 10.08 1.68 -19.09
C CYS A 689 10.68 1.58 -20.49
N GLY A 690 10.01 2.11 -21.52
CA GLY A 690 10.52 2.13 -22.89
C GLY A 690 11.83 2.92 -23.05
N LEU A 691 12.11 3.85 -22.15
CA LEU A 691 13.34 4.65 -22.14
C LEU A 691 14.57 3.88 -21.63
N SER A 692 14.42 2.65 -21.15
CA SER A 692 15.56 1.82 -20.75
C SER A 692 16.36 1.32 -21.96
N THR A 693 15.68 1.03 -23.07
CA THR A 693 16.25 0.71 -24.40
C THR A 693 15.60 1.58 -25.48
N PRO A 694 15.86 2.90 -25.49
CA PRO A 694 15.07 3.86 -26.28
C PRO A 694 15.17 3.61 -27.79
N GLU A 695 16.30 3.15 -28.31
CA GLU A 695 16.48 2.85 -29.73
C GLU A 695 15.61 1.65 -30.19
N GLU A 696 15.56 0.58 -29.40
CA GLU A 696 14.74 -0.61 -29.65
C GLU A 696 13.24 -0.28 -29.54
N SER A 697 12.87 0.47 -28.51
CA SER A 697 11.50 0.93 -28.27
C SER A 697 10.99 1.79 -29.43
N VAL A 698 11.78 2.79 -29.87
CA VAL A 698 11.43 3.62 -31.03
C VAL A 698 11.29 2.79 -32.29
N THR A 699 12.24 1.88 -32.55
CA THR A 699 12.19 1.01 -33.74
C THR A 699 10.93 0.15 -33.75
N THR A 700 10.54 -0.36 -32.59
CA THR A 700 9.31 -1.16 -32.42
C THR A 700 8.06 -0.33 -32.66
N LEU A 701 7.96 0.88 -32.08
CA LEU A 701 6.83 1.79 -32.28
C LEU A 701 6.70 2.22 -33.74
N VAL A 702 7.80 2.60 -34.39
CA VAL A 702 7.83 2.96 -35.83
C VAL A 702 7.27 1.82 -36.68
N ARG A 703 7.75 0.59 -36.42
CA ARG A 703 7.32 -0.60 -37.17
C ARG A 703 5.81 -0.83 -36.99
N LEU A 704 5.32 -0.86 -35.76
CA LEU A 704 3.92 -1.14 -35.47
C LEU A 704 2.99 -0.05 -36.02
N ILE A 705 3.30 1.23 -35.80
CA ILE A 705 2.49 2.36 -36.32
C ILE A 705 2.40 2.28 -37.84
N ASN A 706 3.53 2.11 -38.54
CA ASN A 706 3.51 2.08 -40.00
C ASN A 706 2.81 0.86 -40.57
N GLU A 707 2.97 -0.32 -39.95
CA GLU A 707 2.23 -1.53 -40.32
C GLU A 707 0.71 -1.32 -40.17
N ARG A 708 0.26 -0.80 -39.02
CA ARG A 708 -1.17 -0.59 -38.72
C ARG A 708 -1.80 0.48 -39.59
N VAL A 709 -1.12 1.62 -39.77
CA VAL A 709 -1.60 2.70 -40.66
C VAL A 709 -1.72 2.20 -42.09
N THR A 710 -0.77 1.38 -42.57
CA THR A 710 -0.85 0.79 -43.91
C THR A 710 -2.04 -0.16 -44.03
N GLN A 711 -2.31 -0.98 -43.00
CA GLN A 711 -3.48 -1.87 -42.98
C GLN A 711 -4.81 -1.10 -42.96
N VAL A 712 -4.89 0.00 -42.21
CA VAL A 712 -6.06 0.87 -42.17
C VAL A 712 -6.30 1.54 -43.53
N ILE A 713 -5.25 2.04 -44.19
CA ILE A 713 -5.33 2.61 -45.54
C ILE A 713 -5.89 1.59 -46.55
N GLN A 714 -5.47 0.32 -46.45
CA GLN A 714 -5.92 -0.75 -47.36
C GLN A 714 -7.41 -1.09 -47.21
N LEU A 715 -8.03 -0.77 -46.06
CA LEU A 715 -9.42 -1.14 -45.78
C LEU A 715 -10.46 -0.15 -46.35
N GLN A 716 -10.04 1.05 -46.78
CA GLN A 716 -10.74 2.06 -47.62
C GLN A 716 -12.21 2.49 -47.34
N SER A 717 -13.06 1.78 -46.58
CA SER A 717 -14.26 2.28 -45.86
C SER A 717 -15.16 1.16 -45.27
N CYS A 718 -15.66 1.45 -44.04
CA CYS A 718 -16.82 0.96 -43.29
C CYS A 718 -16.93 -0.48 -42.73
N GLU A 719 -17.05 -0.52 -41.40
CA GLU A 719 -17.85 -1.47 -40.60
C GLU A 719 -17.47 -2.96 -40.68
N SER A 720 -16.21 -3.28 -40.36
CA SER A 720 -15.86 -4.66 -40.02
C SER A 720 -15.25 -4.73 -38.62
N LEU A 721 -15.47 -5.83 -37.89
CA LEU A 721 -14.83 -6.06 -36.58
C LEU A 721 -13.30 -5.88 -36.65
N LYS A 722 -12.68 -6.25 -37.79
CA LYS A 722 -11.25 -6.05 -38.05
C LYS A 722 -10.82 -4.58 -38.08
N SER A 723 -11.71 -3.67 -38.49
CA SER A 723 -11.41 -2.23 -38.45
C SER A 723 -11.43 -1.68 -37.02
N ILE A 724 -12.29 -2.22 -36.14
CA ILE A 724 -12.34 -1.84 -34.72
C ILE A 724 -11.06 -2.28 -34.03
N ASP A 725 -10.64 -3.53 -34.21
CA ASP A 725 -9.39 -4.04 -33.65
C ASP A 725 -8.18 -3.21 -34.10
N LEU A 726 -8.13 -2.79 -35.36
CA LEU A 726 -7.05 -1.94 -35.88
C LEU A 726 -7.09 -0.51 -35.35
N PHE A 727 -8.29 0.06 -35.15
CA PHE A 727 -8.40 1.38 -34.55
C PHE A 727 -7.93 1.34 -33.10
N GLU A 728 -8.31 0.31 -32.37
CA GLU A 728 -7.88 0.10 -30.99
C GLU A 728 -6.35 -0.12 -30.90
N ASP A 729 -5.75 -0.84 -31.85
CA ASP A 729 -4.28 -0.97 -31.93
C ASP A 729 -3.60 0.42 -32.10
N ILE A 730 -4.13 1.26 -32.99
CA ILE A 730 -3.56 2.60 -33.22
C ILE A 730 -3.82 3.51 -32.00
N HIS A 731 -4.97 3.40 -31.34
CA HIS A 731 -5.32 4.14 -30.13
C HIS A 731 -4.25 3.94 -29.05
N TRP A 732 -3.99 2.69 -28.66
CA TRP A 732 -2.96 2.39 -27.65
C TRP A 732 -1.55 2.77 -28.09
N LEU A 733 -1.21 2.62 -29.38
CA LEU A 733 0.09 3.07 -29.90
C LEU A 733 0.28 4.58 -29.78
N LEU A 734 -0.77 5.38 -29.99
CA LEU A 734 -0.73 6.83 -29.82
C LEU A 734 -0.56 7.20 -28.34
N LEU A 735 -1.34 6.61 -27.43
CA LEU A 735 -1.22 6.86 -25.99
C LEU A 735 0.17 6.52 -25.45
N ILE A 736 0.68 5.32 -25.77
CA ILE A 736 2.03 4.88 -25.36
C ILE A 736 3.10 5.80 -25.95
N SER A 737 2.99 6.18 -27.22
CA SER A 737 3.95 7.11 -27.85
C SER A 737 3.93 8.50 -27.20
N GLY A 738 2.77 8.98 -26.75
CA GLY A 738 2.63 10.27 -26.10
C GLY A 738 3.33 10.34 -24.74
N HIS A 739 3.25 9.28 -23.93
CA HIS A 739 3.97 9.17 -22.66
C HIS A 739 5.44 8.79 -22.82
N PHE A 740 5.80 8.05 -23.88
CA PHE A 740 7.19 7.77 -24.23
C PHE A 740 7.94 9.03 -24.67
N LEU A 741 7.35 9.86 -25.53
CA LEU A 741 7.99 11.06 -26.09
C LEU A 741 7.97 12.27 -25.15
N VAL A 742 7.00 12.35 -24.24
CA VAL A 742 6.80 13.50 -23.34
C VAL A 742 6.48 13.01 -21.94
N SER A 743 7.33 13.38 -20.98
CA SER A 743 7.07 13.14 -19.56
C SER A 743 6.09 14.19 -19.02
N GLY A 744 5.06 13.73 -18.29
CA GLY A 744 4.04 14.57 -17.67
C GLY A 744 2.66 13.93 -17.63
N PRO A 745 1.68 14.56 -16.96
CA PRO A 745 0.31 14.03 -16.80
C PRO A 745 -0.38 13.81 -18.14
N ALA A 746 -1.37 12.93 -18.21
CA ALA A 746 -2.17 12.73 -19.42
C ALA A 746 -2.88 14.03 -19.85
N SER A 747 -3.53 14.74 -18.93
CA SER A 747 -4.19 16.02 -19.23
C SER A 747 -3.46 17.22 -18.62
N LEU A 748 -3.40 18.34 -19.36
CA LEU A 748 -2.92 19.63 -18.85
C LEU A 748 -3.77 20.17 -17.69
N THR A 749 -5.02 19.71 -17.57
CA THR A 749 -5.94 20.09 -16.49
C THR A 749 -5.97 19.07 -15.35
N SER A 750 -5.13 18.04 -15.39
CA SER A 750 -5.13 17.04 -14.32
C SER A 750 -4.72 17.71 -13.00
N VAL A 751 -5.52 17.45 -11.96
CA VAL A 751 -5.19 17.88 -10.61
C VAL A 751 -4.17 16.89 -10.09
N LEU A 752 -3.00 17.37 -9.66
CA LEU A 752 -2.02 16.55 -8.97
C LEU A 752 -2.70 15.75 -7.85
N ARG A 753 -2.77 14.43 -8.02
CA ARG A 753 -3.11 13.54 -6.91
C ARG A 753 -1.90 13.54 -5.98
N MET A 754 -2.14 13.52 -4.67
CA MET A 754 -1.06 13.44 -3.68
C MET A 754 -0.28 12.14 -3.93
N GLY A 755 0.96 12.25 -4.41
CA GLY A 755 1.83 11.10 -4.71
C GLY A 755 1.91 10.67 -6.18
N SER A 756 1.44 11.46 -7.15
CA SER A 756 1.71 11.18 -8.58
C SER A 756 3.21 11.34 -8.90
N PRO A 757 3.80 10.46 -9.75
CA PRO A 757 5.23 10.46 -10.06
C PRO A 757 5.65 11.53 -11.08
N TRP A 758 4.70 12.24 -11.70
CA TRP A 758 4.96 13.27 -12.70
C TRP A 758 4.82 14.70 -12.16
N ASP A 759 5.68 15.59 -12.68
CA ASP A 759 5.59 17.03 -12.43
C ASP A 759 4.40 17.68 -13.14
N THR A 760 3.97 18.86 -12.67
CA THR A 760 2.91 19.69 -13.31
C THR A 760 3.26 20.23 -14.70
N GLN A 761 4.45 19.92 -15.22
CA GLN A 761 4.98 20.48 -16.45
C GLN A 761 5.44 19.38 -17.38
N PHE A 762 5.12 19.52 -18.66
CA PHE A 762 5.63 18.64 -19.70
C PHE A 762 7.12 18.86 -19.91
N SER A 763 7.87 17.77 -20.03
CA SER A 763 9.32 17.80 -20.23
C SER A 763 9.76 16.72 -21.22
N ILE A 764 10.90 16.96 -21.87
CA ILE A 764 11.54 15.97 -22.74
C ILE A 764 12.29 14.98 -21.85
N PRO A 765 12.02 13.67 -21.94
CA PRO A 765 12.78 12.67 -21.19
C PRO A 765 14.28 12.73 -21.52
N HIS A 766 15.14 12.66 -20.50
CA HIS A 766 16.59 12.83 -20.65
C HIS A 766 17.20 11.82 -21.63
N GLN A 767 16.73 10.57 -21.61
CA GLN A 767 17.20 9.51 -22.49
C GLN A 767 16.92 9.79 -23.97
N ILE A 768 15.85 10.55 -24.27
CA ILE A 768 15.53 10.98 -25.64
C ILE A 768 16.46 12.11 -26.09
N LEU A 769 16.82 13.04 -25.20
CA LEU A 769 17.74 14.15 -25.51
C LEU A 769 19.11 13.66 -26.00
N TYR A 770 19.61 12.57 -25.42
CA TYR A 770 20.92 12.00 -25.76
C TYR A 770 20.85 10.82 -26.73
N LEU A 771 19.68 10.54 -27.31
CA LEU A 771 19.50 9.43 -28.23
C LEU A 771 20.31 9.68 -29.52
N GLY A 772 21.25 8.77 -29.81
CA GLY A 772 22.10 8.89 -31.00
C GLY A 772 23.17 9.99 -30.90
N SER A 773 23.55 10.45 -29.69
CA SER A 773 24.54 11.52 -29.50
C SER A 773 25.91 11.25 -30.13
N ASN A 774 26.20 9.98 -30.47
CA ASN A 774 27.47 9.54 -31.05
C ASN A 774 27.36 9.22 -32.55
N ASP A 775 26.16 9.33 -33.13
CA ASP A 775 25.90 8.96 -34.52
C ASP A 775 26.03 10.16 -35.46
N THR A 776 26.52 9.91 -36.67
CA THR A 776 26.50 10.92 -37.74
C THR A 776 25.07 11.06 -38.25
N VAL A 777 24.50 12.26 -38.17
CA VAL A 777 23.12 12.56 -38.55
C VAL A 777 23.06 13.24 -39.92
N ASP A 778 22.27 12.69 -40.85
CA ASP A 778 21.94 13.35 -42.12
C ASP A 778 20.80 14.36 -41.93
N VAL A 779 21.18 15.58 -41.59
CA VAL A 779 20.26 16.70 -41.34
C VAL A 779 19.40 17.03 -42.56
N ILE A 780 19.93 16.89 -43.78
CA ILE A 780 19.22 17.30 -45.01
C ILE A 780 18.09 16.32 -45.31
N ASN A 781 18.39 15.02 -45.31
CA ASN A 781 17.38 13.99 -45.54
C ASN A 781 16.38 13.90 -44.38
N SER A 782 16.81 14.14 -43.13
CA SER A 782 15.91 14.25 -41.98
C SER A 782 14.89 15.38 -42.15
N ARG A 783 15.34 16.59 -42.55
CA ARG A 783 14.44 17.72 -42.83
C ARG A 783 13.48 17.44 -43.97
N ARG A 784 13.98 16.80 -45.03
CA ARG A 784 13.14 16.43 -46.18
C ARG A 784 12.04 15.44 -45.78
N LEU A 785 12.35 14.46 -44.94
CA LEU A 785 11.38 13.50 -44.44
C LEU A 785 10.27 14.17 -43.60
N ILE A 786 10.65 15.12 -42.73
CA ILE A 786 9.69 15.90 -41.92
C ILE A 786 8.76 16.75 -42.80
N LEU A 787 9.29 17.40 -43.83
CA LEU A 787 8.46 18.17 -44.76
C LEU A 787 7.48 17.28 -45.54
N MET A 788 7.92 16.06 -45.90
CA MET A 788 7.09 15.08 -46.58
C MET A 788 5.98 14.53 -45.69
N SER A 789 6.19 14.38 -44.37
CA SER A 789 5.12 13.88 -43.47
C SER A 789 4.01 14.90 -43.20
N ILE A 790 4.31 16.20 -43.26
CA ILE A 790 3.36 17.27 -42.86
C ILE A 790 2.67 17.93 -44.06
N ALA A 791 3.39 18.22 -45.14
CA ALA A 791 2.91 19.10 -46.21
C ALA A 791 2.90 18.45 -47.61
N GLN A 792 3.70 17.40 -47.82
CA GLN A 792 3.88 16.74 -49.13
C GLN A 792 3.76 15.23 -49.00
N CYS A 793 2.79 14.74 -48.21
CA CYS A 793 2.64 13.31 -48.04
C CYS A 793 2.26 12.70 -49.41
N PRO A 794 3.03 11.72 -49.92
CA PRO A 794 2.71 11.09 -51.19
C PRO A 794 1.32 10.42 -51.13
N ASP A 795 0.71 10.20 -52.31
CA ASP A 795 -0.63 9.63 -52.48
C ASP A 795 -0.93 8.53 -51.46
N MET A 796 -2.19 8.41 -51.00
CA MET A 796 -2.61 7.50 -49.91
C MET A 796 -1.97 6.10 -49.95
N ASN A 797 -1.71 5.54 -51.13
CA ASN A 797 -1.16 4.19 -51.35
C ASN A 797 0.39 4.11 -51.47
N SER A 798 1.12 5.20 -51.26
CA SER A 798 2.59 5.20 -51.35
C SER A 798 3.25 4.47 -50.18
N SER A 799 4.38 3.81 -50.45
CA SER A 799 5.23 3.21 -49.40
C SER A 799 5.75 4.28 -48.44
N TRP A 800 5.81 3.93 -47.15
CA TRP A 800 6.35 4.79 -46.11
C TRP A 800 7.21 3.97 -45.14
N PRO A 801 8.40 4.46 -44.77
CA PRO A 801 9.05 5.65 -45.34
C PRO A 801 9.28 5.55 -46.87
N PRO A 802 9.50 6.66 -47.62
CA PRO A 802 9.58 6.63 -49.09
C PRO A 802 10.87 6.00 -49.65
N ASP A 803 10.78 4.92 -50.42
CA ASP A 803 11.93 4.11 -50.93
C ASP A 803 13.05 4.91 -51.63
N ASN A 804 12.75 6.12 -52.09
CA ASN A 804 13.64 7.02 -52.81
C ASN A 804 14.57 7.85 -51.89
N LEU A 805 14.47 7.72 -50.56
CA LEU A 805 15.33 8.40 -49.58
C LEU A 805 16.30 7.40 -48.95
N PRO A 806 17.62 7.69 -48.90
CA PRO A 806 18.54 6.87 -48.12
C PRO A 806 18.25 7.07 -46.62
N TYR A 807 17.76 6.03 -45.95
CA TYR A 807 17.52 6.03 -44.49
C TYR A 807 18.78 5.90 -43.66
N THR A 808 19.90 5.58 -44.31
CA THR A 808 21.21 5.54 -43.67
C THR A 808 21.46 6.90 -43.02
N HIS A 809 21.62 6.94 -41.70
CA HIS A 809 21.89 8.15 -40.90
C HIS A 809 20.70 9.08 -40.59
N ILE A 810 19.45 8.64 -40.79
CA ILE A 810 18.27 9.35 -40.24
C ILE A 810 17.96 8.78 -38.84
N PRO A 811 17.90 9.62 -37.78
CA PRO A 811 17.56 9.17 -36.44
C PRO A 811 16.18 8.50 -36.37
N SER A 812 16.10 7.34 -35.73
CA SER A 812 14.84 6.57 -35.58
C SER A 812 13.73 7.40 -34.92
N LEU A 813 14.08 8.31 -34.00
CA LEU A 813 13.15 9.24 -33.37
C LEU A 813 12.46 10.16 -34.38
N ILE A 814 13.22 10.67 -35.36
CA ILE A 814 12.66 11.52 -36.42
C ILE A 814 11.70 10.70 -37.29
N ILE A 815 12.02 9.44 -37.58
CA ILE A 815 11.15 8.55 -38.34
C ILE A 815 9.83 8.30 -37.58
N LEU A 816 9.89 8.14 -36.25
CA LEU A 816 8.70 8.01 -35.39
C LEU A 816 7.81 9.25 -35.47
N LEU A 817 8.39 10.44 -35.24
CA LEU A 817 7.66 11.70 -35.34
C LEU A 817 7.03 11.87 -36.73
N CYS A 818 7.77 11.56 -37.80
CA CYS A 818 7.24 11.66 -39.15
C CYS A 818 6.12 10.65 -39.43
N SER A 819 6.16 9.46 -38.83
CA SER A 819 5.10 8.46 -38.95
C SER A 819 3.82 8.92 -38.23
N LEU A 820 3.96 9.56 -37.06
CA LEU A 820 2.84 10.16 -36.30
C LEU A 820 2.22 11.36 -37.06
N PHE A 821 3.05 12.26 -37.60
CA PHE A 821 2.57 13.38 -38.42
C PHE A 821 1.86 12.91 -39.68
N ARG A 822 2.36 11.84 -40.33
CA ARG A 822 1.70 11.24 -41.49
C ARG A 822 0.30 10.73 -41.15
N LEU A 823 0.14 10.06 -39.99
CA LEU A 823 -1.17 9.59 -39.53
C LEU A 823 -2.14 10.76 -39.33
N LEU A 824 -1.69 11.84 -38.70
CA LEU A 824 -2.51 13.05 -38.53
C LEU A 824 -2.93 13.62 -39.89
N TRP A 825 -2.00 13.73 -40.84
CA TRP A 825 -2.30 14.24 -42.17
C TRP A 825 -3.32 13.35 -42.89
N LEU A 826 -3.21 12.02 -42.80
CA LEU A 826 -4.18 11.08 -43.39
C LEU A 826 -5.57 11.21 -42.77
N GLN A 827 -5.65 11.40 -41.45
CA GLN A 827 -6.90 11.64 -40.72
C GLN A 827 -7.58 12.92 -41.22
N VAL A 828 -6.83 14.00 -41.40
CA VAL A 828 -7.36 15.32 -41.80
C VAL A 828 -7.71 15.37 -43.30
N ALA A 829 -6.82 14.88 -44.16
CA ALA A 829 -6.97 15.00 -45.61
C ALA A 829 -7.95 13.97 -46.20
N TYR A 830 -8.02 12.77 -45.64
CA TYR A 830 -8.78 11.64 -46.18
C TYR A 830 -9.83 11.07 -45.23
N GLY A 831 -9.94 11.58 -43.99
CA GLY A 831 -10.91 11.06 -43.01
C GLY A 831 -10.61 9.63 -42.55
N VAL A 832 -9.34 9.20 -42.60
CA VAL A 832 -8.93 7.84 -42.24
C VAL A 832 -8.91 7.68 -40.71
N GLY A 833 -9.78 6.85 -40.14
CA GLY A 833 -9.77 6.52 -38.70
C GLY A 833 -11.14 6.64 -38.03
N SER A 834 -11.14 6.79 -36.70
CA SER A 834 -12.33 7.03 -35.86
C SER A 834 -12.23 8.39 -35.17
N ALA A 835 -13.34 8.86 -34.57
CA ALA A 835 -13.33 10.10 -33.77
C ALA A 835 -12.34 10.03 -32.61
N GLN A 836 -12.29 8.90 -31.89
CA GLN A 836 -11.34 8.66 -30.80
C GLN A 836 -9.89 8.82 -31.29
N LEU A 837 -9.53 8.19 -32.41
CA LEU A 837 -8.18 8.27 -32.97
C LEU A 837 -7.75 9.70 -33.35
N VAL A 838 -8.70 10.54 -33.77
CA VAL A 838 -8.42 11.96 -34.04
C VAL A 838 -8.17 12.70 -32.73
N THR A 839 -8.94 12.41 -31.68
CA THR A 839 -8.75 12.93 -30.33
C THR A 839 -7.38 12.55 -29.77
N ASP A 840 -7.00 11.27 -29.83
CA ASP A 840 -5.71 10.77 -29.33
C ASP A 840 -4.52 11.40 -30.05
N ASN A 841 -4.61 11.54 -31.38
CA ASN A 841 -3.54 12.13 -32.16
C ASN A 841 -3.44 13.63 -31.88
N PHE A 842 -4.56 14.34 -31.76
CA PHE A 842 -4.55 15.76 -31.36
C PHE A 842 -3.98 15.96 -29.96
N TRP A 843 -4.31 15.08 -29.02
CA TRP A 843 -3.74 15.05 -27.68
C TRP A 843 -2.20 14.90 -27.74
N LEU A 844 -1.70 13.89 -28.46
CA LEU A 844 -0.27 13.64 -28.62
C LEU A 844 0.44 14.85 -29.25
N MET A 845 -0.16 15.42 -30.31
CA MET A 845 0.41 16.56 -31.03
C MET A 845 0.46 17.82 -30.16
N THR A 846 -0.52 18.02 -29.29
CA THR A 846 -0.52 19.10 -28.30
C THR A 846 0.63 18.93 -27.30
N ARG A 847 0.86 17.70 -26.80
CA ARG A 847 2.02 17.41 -25.93
C ARG A 847 3.34 17.71 -26.64
N LEU A 848 3.47 17.29 -27.89
CA LEU A 848 4.67 17.57 -28.69
C LEU A 848 4.86 19.08 -28.91
N ALA A 849 3.81 19.79 -29.31
CA ALA A 849 3.80 21.25 -29.50
C ALA A 849 4.35 21.99 -28.28
N VAL A 850 3.74 21.75 -27.12
CA VAL A 850 4.10 22.40 -25.86
C VAL A 850 5.54 22.11 -25.46
N THR A 851 5.98 20.86 -25.63
CA THR A 851 7.26 20.39 -25.09
C THR A 851 8.44 20.70 -26.02
N TYR A 852 8.32 20.37 -27.31
CA TYR A 852 9.41 20.44 -28.29
C TYR A 852 9.45 21.75 -29.09
N PHE A 853 8.33 22.46 -29.23
CA PHE A 853 8.24 23.64 -30.09
C PHE A 853 8.10 24.97 -29.31
N CYS A 854 7.42 24.95 -28.17
CA CYS A 854 7.03 26.17 -27.44
C CYS A 854 7.98 26.60 -26.31
N HIS A 855 9.19 26.04 -26.21
CA HIS A 855 10.11 26.19 -25.06
C HIS A 855 10.58 27.63 -24.72
N ASN A 856 10.08 28.68 -25.38
CA ASN A 856 10.52 30.06 -25.16
C ASN A 856 9.48 31.19 -25.36
N VAL A 857 8.17 30.94 -25.35
CA VAL A 857 7.20 32.05 -25.41
C VAL A 857 6.66 32.37 -24.02
N VAL A 858 7.18 33.48 -23.49
CA VAL A 858 6.64 34.27 -22.40
C VAL A 858 5.17 34.59 -22.72
N ASP A 859 4.26 33.69 -22.36
CA ASP A 859 3.02 33.95 -21.64
C ASP A 859 2.16 32.66 -21.64
N ARG A 860 2.34 31.82 -20.61
CA ARG A 860 1.62 30.54 -20.43
C ARG A 860 0.11 30.75 -20.46
N ASP A 861 -0.36 31.91 -20.00
CA ASP A 861 -1.78 32.27 -19.95
C ASP A 861 -2.36 32.56 -21.35
N THR A 862 -1.56 33.08 -22.29
CA THR A 862 -2.03 33.37 -23.66
C THR A 862 -2.16 32.08 -24.49
N LEU A 863 -1.26 31.11 -24.30
CA LEU A 863 -1.37 29.78 -24.91
C LEU A 863 -2.51 28.96 -24.27
N MET A 864 -2.66 29.03 -22.94
CA MET A 864 -3.75 28.37 -22.23
C MET A 864 -5.11 28.96 -22.62
N VAL A 865 -5.24 30.28 -22.82
CA VAL A 865 -6.48 30.89 -23.34
C VAL A 865 -6.77 30.50 -24.79
N SER A 866 -5.76 30.19 -25.60
CA SER A 866 -5.96 29.71 -26.98
C SER A 866 -6.20 28.19 -27.07
N ILE A 867 -5.72 27.41 -26.10
CA ILE A 867 -5.95 25.95 -25.97
C ILE A 867 -7.27 25.66 -25.24
N LEU A 868 -7.64 26.40 -24.19
CA LEU A 868 -8.95 26.29 -23.52
C LEU A 868 -10.11 26.68 -24.46
N ASN A 869 -9.85 27.49 -25.48
CA ASN A 869 -10.79 27.76 -26.57
C ASN A 869 -10.68 26.69 -27.67
N CYS A 870 -10.70 25.41 -27.29
CA CYS A 870 -10.49 24.24 -28.14
C CYS A 870 -11.55 24.14 -29.24
N CYS A 871 -11.28 24.84 -30.35
CA CYS A 871 -11.83 24.71 -31.70
C CYS A 871 -10.77 25.27 -32.66
N ILE A 872 -9.49 24.86 -32.52
CA ILE A 872 -8.51 25.11 -33.58
C ILE A 872 -8.69 23.99 -34.60
N PRO A 873 -9.18 24.27 -35.83
CA PRO A 873 -9.34 23.24 -36.86
C PRO A 873 -7.99 22.60 -37.15
N ALA A 874 -7.96 21.29 -37.42
CA ALA A 874 -6.73 20.56 -37.68
C ALA A 874 -5.86 21.19 -38.80
N ASP A 875 -6.52 21.83 -39.78
CA ASP A 875 -5.88 22.62 -40.84
C ASP A 875 -5.01 23.75 -40.30
N ARG A 876 -5.45 24.45 -39.23
CA ARG A 876 -4.67 25.51 -38.58
C ARG A 876 -3.47 24.99 -37.81
N PHE A 877 -3.55 23.79 -37.23
CA PHE A 877 -2.40 23.19 -36.53
C PHE A 877 -1.33 22.74 -37.54
N ILE A 878 -1.75 22.16 -38.67
CA ILE A 878 -0.85 21.86 -39.80
C ILE A 878 -0.23 23.14 -40.36
N GLU A 879 -1.01 24.22 -40.49
CA GLU A 879 -0.50 25.54 -40.86
C GLU A 879 0.52 26.08 -39.82
N ILE A 880 0.26 25.95 -38.52
CA ILE A 880 1.17 26.35 -37.43
C ILE A 880 2.47 25.54 -37.48
N CYS A 881 2.41 24.22 -37.63
CA CYS A 881 3.58 23.35 -37.79
C CYS A 881 4.36 23.66 -39.08
N SER A 882 3.67 24.07 -40.15
CA SER A 882 4.31 24.48 -41.40
C SER A 882 4.96 25.87 -41.33
N SER A 883 4.49 26.74 -40.42
CA SER A 883 4.94 28.12 -40.27
C SER A 883 5.95 28.32 -39.13
N ILE A 884 5.94 27.47 -38.09
CA ILE A 884 7.03 27.33 -37.13
C ILE A 884 8.16 26.59 -37.84
N SER A 885 9.23 27.29 -38.23
CA SER A 885 10.42 26.61 -38.72
C SER A 885 10.92 25.67 -37.62
N LEU A 886 10.87 24.35 -37.85
CA LEU A 886 11.35 23.23 -37.02
C LEU A 886 12.85 23.31 -36.61
N ILE A 887 13.48 24.47 -36.78
CA ILE A 887 14.85 24.80 -36.41
C ILE A 887 15.09 24.56 -34.91
N SER A 888 14.08 24.70 -34.04
CA SER A 888 14.19 24.41 -32.61
C SER A 888 14.44 22.92 -32.27
N LEU A 889 13.97 21.98 -33.09
CA LEU A 889 14.26 20.54 -32.88
C LEU A 889 15.74 20.21 -33.15
N PHE A 890 16.43 21.04 -33.95
CA PHE A 890 17.87 20.92 -34.21
C PHE A 890 18.73 21.64 -33.17
N ILE A 891 18.18 22.58 -32.39
CA ILE A 891 18.94 23.29 -31.34
C ILE A 891 19.11 22.44 -30.07
N VAL A 892 18.27 21.42 -29.87
CA VAL A 892 18.38 20.49 -28.75
C VAL A 892 19.47 19.41 -29.00
N VAL A 893 19.93 19.26 -30.24
CA VAL A 893 20.92 18.25 -30.66
C VAL A 893 22.34 18.84 -30.86
N ASP A 894 22.54 20.15 -30.64
CA ASP A 894 23.86 20.81 -30.71
C ASP A 894 24.43 21.17 -29.33
#